data_AF-A0A310SCM1-F1
#
_entry.id   AF-A0A310SCM1-F1
#
_cell.length_a   1.000
_cell.length_b   1.000
_cell.length_c   1.000
_cell.angle_alpha   90.00
_cell.angle_beta   90.00
_cell.angle_gamma   90.00
#
_symmetry.space_group_name_H-M   'P 1'
#
loop_
_entity.id
_entity.type
_entity.pdbx_description
1 polymer ?
#
loop_
_entity_poly.entity_id
_entity_poly.type
_entity_poly.pdbx_seq_one_letter_code
_entity_poly.pdbx_strand_id
1 'polypeptide(L)'
;MFRLNYLCRLRNSVSLMLEIRGSRHAVRAFNRSVALSKASASVIMSSELDIRNYFEFAKELALKAGEIFKCGFEGQKIVESKEHIWDLVTDYDKKIEDALIQNLKTKFPDHEFIGEETTATDKKKPELTDKPTWIIDPIDGTLNYIHSHPYTCISIALAICKELVIGIIYNPLTSELYTAMKGQGAFLNDKPIKTSNATELKNSLIELEVFSLQVTNTKNRDIRWGRLEAFIENTQAIRYSGSAALALAFVARGALDCLYMDRLQPWDVAAGVLIIREAGGSVVDTKGEESTGKELPELTDDPTWIIDPIDGTTNFIHGFPHTCIVIGLAIKKEMVIGIVYNPILEQLFTARKGRGAFLNDKPIKVSNTQDLSKSLVCLESGFIKVDHMREKTIERLRTLAQEAQGIRTLGVAALTLCYVAMGIVETYYIEGPGISTWDIAAASLIITEAGGVVVDRVTGEKINIMIPRAIGACNEKIANRVVELIREADQRIIEGAINSNKNVKCKGIEWDLVTEYDRKIEDDLQKQLSNIYPQHKFIGEEATAEKNFTPKLTNEPTWIMDPIDGTTNFVHRFPHTCISLALLINKRTEIGMVYNPLMRQFFSAKQRKGAFLNGHPIKTSKVTDLSESLIAMEPWIAKDSNYLVTTYTRMHALIQETHGIRSLGTAALTMCYVAMGAIEAYHVESVDAWDIAAGKLIIEEAGGTVIDTTGGELDLMTPRVIAACNHQIADQLVDLFKNADVKAVDKNLK
;
A
#
# COMPACT_ATOMS: atom_id res chain seq x y z
N MET A 1 -19.25 13.50 66.42
CA MET A 1 -19.81 14.74 67.04
C MET A 1 -20.19 15.66 65.88
N PHE A 2 -21.38 16.28 65.88
CA PHE A 2 -22.09 16.79 64.67
C PHE A 2 -22.42 15.65 63.67
N ARG A 3 -23.65 15.10 63.73
CA ARG A 3 -24.89 15.50 63.01
C ARG A 3 -24.91 14.96 61.58
N LEU A 4 -25.67 13.91 61.23
CA LEU A 4 -27.15 13.77 61.23
C LEU A 4 -27.88 14.96 60.54
N ASN A 5 -28.35 14.73 59.31
CA ASN A 5 -29.78 14.64 58.96
C ASN A 5 -30.01 14.60 57.43
N TYR A 6 -30.45 13.46 56.88
CA TYR A 6 -31.83 13.31 56.39
C TYR A 6 -32.12 11.88 55.89
N LEU A 7 -33.16 11.27 56.45
CA LEU A 7 -33.73 9.99 56.02
C LEU A 7 -35.07 10.23 55.30
N CYS A 8 -35.56 9.19 54.60
CA CYS A 8 -36.97 9.01 54.21
C CYS A 8 -37.65 10.07 53.31
N ARG A 9 -37.54 9.90 51.99
CA ARG A 9 -38.51 10.27 50.93
C ARG A 9 -38.07 9.58 49.62
N LEU A 10 -38.89 8.83 48.86
CA LEU A 10 -40.22 8.26 49.12
C LEU A 10 -40.23 6.76 48.78
N ARG A 11 -40.93 5.97 49.61
CA ARG A 11 -41.47 4.65 49.25
C ARG A 11 -42.81 4.52 49.98
N ASN A 12 -43.81 3.90 49.34
CA ASN A 12 -45.21 3.74 49.80
C ASN A 12 -46.17 4.91 49.53
N SER A 13 -46.88 4.81 48.41
CA SER A 13 -48.27 5.24 48.19
C SER A 13 -48.83 4.24 47.16
N VAL A 14 -49.10 3.00 47.59
CA VAL A 14 -50.42 2.53 48.05
C VAL A 14 -51.42 2.45 46.89
N SER A 15 -51.87 1.22 46.61
CA SER A 15 -52.84 0.89 45.57
C SER A 15 -54.27 1.14 46.02
N LEU A 16 -55.09 1.77 45.18
CA LEU A 16 -56.55 1.58 45.20
C LEU A 16 -57.17 1.89 43.81
N MET A 17 -57.93 0.93 43.30
CA MET A 17 -59.05 0.97 42.32
C MET A 17 -59.15 2.16 41.33
N LEU A 18 -59.39 1.95 40.03
CA LEU A 18 -60.63 1.35 39.52
C LEU A 18 -60.49 0.62 38.17
N GLU A 19 -61.57 -0.08 37.78
CA GLU A 19 -61.67 -0.98 36.63
C GLU A 19 -61.75 -0.27 35.26
N ILE A 20 -61.14 -0.87 34.22
CA ILE A 20 -61.76 -0.95 32.89
C ILE A 20 -61.61 -2.39 32.36
N ARG A 21 -62.74 -3.06 32.13
CA ARG A 21 -62.79 -4.32 31.37
C ARG A 21 -62.79 -4.04 29.87
N GLY A 22 -61.90 -4.70 29.13
CA GLY A 22 -62.17 -5.12 27.75
C GLY A 22 -61.51 -4.32 26.63
N SER A 23 -60.43 -4.88 26.07
CA SER A 23 -60.16 -4.80 24.62
C SER A 23 -59.13 -5.85 24.17
N ARG A 24 -59.61 -7.05 23.81
CA ARG A 24 -58.78 -8.08 23.12
C ARG A 24 -58.25 -7.60 21.75
N HIS A 25 -58.78 -6.51 21.20
CA HIS A 25 -58.30 -5.89 19.97
C HIS A 25 -57.01 -5.07 20.15
N ALA A 26 -56.86 -4.31 21.24
CA ALA A 26 -55.67 -3.48 21.47
C ALA A 26 -54.38 -4.31 21.57
N VAL A 27 -54.42 -5.41 22.34
CA VAL A 27 -53.29 -6.35 22.46
C VAL A 27 -52.97 -7.04 21.12
N ARG A 28 -53.97 -7.33 20.28
CA ARG A 28 -53.76 -7.86 18.92
C ARG A 28 -53.16 -6.83 17.97
N ALA A 29 -53.52 -5.55 18.08
CA ALA A 29 -52.93 -4.48 17.28
C ALA A 29 -51.46 -4.25 17.65
N PHE A 30 -51.16 -4.15 18.96
CA PHE A 30 -49.78 -4.00 19.45
C PHE A 30 -48.89 -5.19 19.05
N ASN A 31 -49.37 -6.43 19.25
CA ASN A 31 -48.63 -7.62 18.84
C ASN A 31 -48.49 -7.75 17.31
N ARG A 32 -49.42 -7.22 16.50
CA ARG A 32 -49.22 -7.10 15.03
C ARG A 32 -48.18 -6.06 14.66
N SER A 33 -48.15 -4.90 15.32
CA SER A 33 -47.11 -3.88 15.11
C SER A 33 -45.71 -4.42 15.45
N VAL A 34 -45.56 -5.08 16.59
CA VAL A 34 -44.29 -5.72 17.00
C VAL A 34 -43.92 -6.91 16.12
N ALA A 35 -44.90 -7.65 15.57
CA ALA A 35 -44.63 -8.71 14.60
C ALA A 35 -44.17 -8.14 13.24
N LEU A 36 -44.76 -7.02 12.79
CA LEU A 36 -44.37 -6.35 11.55
C LEU A 36 -42.97 -5.72 11.67
N SER A 37 -42.64 -5.07 12.79
CA SER A 37 -41.29 -4.52 12.99
C SER A 37 -40.23 -5.62 13.17
N LYS A 38 -40.60 -6.77 13.73
CA LYS A 38 -39.72 -7.97 13.75
C LYS A 38 -39.57 -8.59 12.36
N ALA A 39 -40.63 -8.62 11.55
CA ALA A 39 -40.56 -9.12 10.18
C ALA A 39 -39.64 -8.25 9.31
N SER A 40 -39.79 -6.91 9.36
CA SER A 40 -38.89 -6.00 8.65
C SER A 40 -37.45 -6.13 9.15
N ALA A 41 -37.22 -6.21 10.47
CA ALA A 41 -35.88 -6.43 11.01
C ALA A 41 -35.27 -7.77 10.55
N SER A 42 -36.05 -8.87 10.52
CA SER A 42 -35.55 -10.17 10.04
C SER A 42 -35.26 -10.20 8.54
N VAL A 43 -36.00 -9.43 7.73
CA VAL A 43 -35.72 -9.31 6.28
C VAL A 43 -34.47 -8.47 6.05
N ILE A 44 -34.28 -7.36 6.78
CA ILE A 44 -33.06 -6.55 6.73
C ILE A 44 -31.84 -7.39 7.15
N MET A 45 -31.92 -8.09 8.30
CA MET A 45 -30.85 -8.98 8.78
C MET A 45 -30.57 -10.14 7.83
N SER A 46 -31.56 -10.63 7.06
CA SER A 46 -31.31 -11.60 5.98
C SER A 46 -30.46 -10.94 4.90
N SER A 47 -30.93 -9.83 4.32
CA SER A 47 -30.23 -9.17 3.21
C SER A 47 -28.80 -8.73 3.55
N GLU A 48 -28.56 -8.30 4.79
CA GLU A 48 -27.23 -7.91 5.27
C GLU A 48 -26.29 -9.12 5.43
N LEU A 49 -26.80 -10.25 5.94
CA LEU A 49 -26.06 -11.50 6.01
C LEU A 49 -25.78 -12.08 4.61
N ASP A 50 -26.73 -11.98 3.70
CA ASP A 50 -26.62 -12.41 2.31
C ASP A 50 -25.54 -11.60 1.57
N ILE A 51 -25.52 -10.26 1.71
CA ILE A 51 -24.46 -9.41 1.12
C ILE A 51 -23.09 -9.75 1.71
N ARG A 52 -22.96 -10.04 3.02
CA ARG A 52 -21.65 -10.47 3.58
C ARG A 52 -21.20 -11.83 3.02
N ASN A 53 -22.12 -12.77 2.82
CA ASN A 53 -21.82 -14.05 2.16
C ASN A 53 -21.38 -13.86 0.69
N TYR A 54 -21.95 -12.88 -0.02
CA TYR A 54 -21.51 -12.52 -1.37
C TYR A 54 -20.11 -11.89 -1.35
N PHE A 55 -19.82 -11.01 -0.39
CA PHE A 55 -18.54 -10.33 -0.24
C PHE A 55 -17.38 -11.29 0.02
N GLU A 56 -17.48 -12.15 1.03
CA GLU A 56 -16.37 -13.07 1.37
C GLU A 56 -16.06 -14.03 0.21
N PHE A 57 -17.10 -14.52 -0.48
CA PHE A 57 -16.92 -15.38 -1.65
C PHE A 57 -16.26 -14.65 -2.82
N ALA A 58 -16.66 -13.40 -3.11
CA ALA A 58 -16.04 -12.59 -4.14
C ALA A 58 -14.58 -12.20 -3.79
N LYS A 59 -14.29 -11.92 -2.51
CA LYS A 59 -12.93 -11.65 -2.01
C LYS A 59 -12.02 -12.86 -2.16
N GLU A 60 -12.47 -14.05 -1.74
CA GLU A 60 -11.74 -15.31 -1.92
C GLU A 60 -11.50 -15.64 -3.40
N LEU A 61 -12.49 -15.35 -4.25
CA LEU A 61 -12.44 -15.61 -5.69
C LEU A 61 -11.51 -14.64 -6.43
N ALA A 62 -11.49 -13.36 -6.08
CA ALA A 62 -10.54 -12.37 -6.61
C ALA A 62 -9.09 -12.77 -6.27
N LEU A 63 -8.83 -13.21 -5.03
CA LEU A 63 -7.51 -13.70 -4.61
C LEU A 63 -7.06 -14.90 -5.45
N LYS A 64 -7.95 -15.87 -5.72
CA LYS A 64 -7.67 -17.04 -6.59
C LYS A 64 -7.42 -16.63 -8.05
N ALA A 65 -8.21 -15.70 -8.59
CA ALA A 65 -8.03 -15.18 -9.94
C ALA A 65 -6.69 -14.45 -10.10
N GLY A 66 -6.20 -13.79 -9.04
CA GLY A 66 -4.88 -13.15 -9.01
C GLY A 66 -3.69 -14.10 -9.21
N GLU A 67 -3.84 -15.40 -8.94
CA GLU A 67 -2.80 -16.38 -9.25
C GLU A 67 -2.78 -16.74 -10.75
N ILE A 68 -3.95 -16.75 -11.41
CA ILE A 68 -4.05 -16.87 -12.88
C ILE A 68 -3.44 -15.63 -13.55
N PHE A 69 -3.75 -14.45 -12.99
CA PHE A 69 -3.24 -13.15 -13.43
C PHE A 69 -1.70 -13.10 -13.39
N LYS A 70 -1.07 -13.48 -12.26
CA LYS A 70 0.39 -13.57 -12.12
C LYS A 70 1.02 -14.50 -13.17
N CYS A 71 0.44 -15.69 -13.37
CA CYS A 71 0.94 -16.67 -14.34
C CYS A 71 1.01 -16.12 -15.77
N GLY A 72 0.07 -15.27 -16.19
CA GLY A 72 0.10 -14.61 -17.50
C GLY A 72 0.95 -13.34 -17.55
N PHE A 73 1.09 -12.63 -16.43
CA PHE A 73 1.94 -11.44 -16.34
C PHE A 73 3.42 -11.79 -16.50
N GLU A 74 3.89 -12.82 -15.77
CA GLU A 74 5.25 -13.37 -15.86
C GLU A 74 5.47 -14.28 -17.09
N GLY A 75 4.38 -14.74 -17.70
CA GLY A 75 4.39 -15.75 -18.75
C GLY A 75 4.34 -15.21 -20.19
N GLN A 76 4.20 -16.14 -21.14
CA GLN A 76 3.77 -15.81 -22.49
C GLN A 76 2.25 -15.70 -22.54
N LYS A 77 1.77 -14.66 -23.22
CA LYS A 77 0.37 -14.27 -23.41
C LYS A 77 0.11 -14.08 -24.90
N ILE A 78 -1.04 -14.57 -25.38
CA ILE A 78 -1.51 -14.34 -26.75
C ILE A 78 -2.26 -13.01 -26.73
N VAL A 79 -1.89 -12.08 -27.60
CA VAL A 79 -2.52 -10.76 -27.71
C VAL A 79 -3.33 -10.69 -29.00
N GLU A 80 -4.56 -10.19 -28.90
CA GLU A 80 -5.47 -9.92 -30.01
C GLU A 80 -5.92 -8.46 -29.95
N SER A 81 -6.17 -7.82 -31.10
CA SER A 81 -6.74 -6.48 -31.18
C SER A 81 -8.26 -6.52 -31.35
N LYS A 82 -8.98 -5.63 -30.65
CA LYS A 82 -10.45 -5.43 -30.72
C LYS A 82 -10.81 -4.55 -31.93
N GLU A 83 -11.36 -3.34 -31.76
CA GLU A 83 -11.71 -2.47 -32.91
C GLU A 83 -10.56 -1.56 -33.39
N HIS A 84 -9.51 -1.39 -32.58
CA HIS A 84 -8.37 -0.50 -32.85
C HIS A 84 -7.02 -1.11 -32.43
N ILE A 85 -5.90 -0.57 -32.93
CA ILE A 85 -4.55 -1.10 -32.65
C ILE A 85 -4.10 -0.93 -31.20
N TRP A 86 -4.66 0.05 -30.49
CA TRP A 86 -4.41 0.33 -29.06
C TRP A 86 -5.45 -0.33 -28.14
N ASP A 87 -6.41 -1.05 -28.71
CA ASP A 87 -7.55 -1.66 -28.03
C ASP A 87 -7.32 -3.16 -28.04
N LEU A 88 -6.63 -3.66 -27.01
CA LEU A 88 -6.00 -4.99 -26.98
C LEU A 88 -6.59 -5.88 -25.88
N VAL A 89 -6.63 -7.18 -26.14
CA VAL A 89 -7.03 -8.23 -25.19
C VAL A 89 -6.01 -9.36 -25.18
N THR A 90 -5.85 -10.05 -24.05
CA THR A 90 -5.06 -11.28 -23.98
C THR A 90 -5.91 -12.54 -23.77
N ASP A 91 -5.30 -13.70 -23.97
CA ASP A 91 -5.91 -14.97 -23.59
C ASP A 91 -6.08 -15.14 -22.07
N TYR A 92 -5.54 -14.25 -21.22
CA TYR A 92 -5.72 -14.26 -19.77
C TYR A 92 -6.95 -13.47 -19.30
N ASP A 93 -7.32 -12.38 -19.97
CA ASP A 93 -8.56 -11.62 -19.68
C ASP A 93 -9.77 -12.57 -19.74
N LYS A 94 -9.86 -13.31 -20.85
CA LYS A 94 -10.91 -14.30 -21.13
C LYS A 94 -10.92 -15.44 -20.10
N LYS A 95 -9.74 -16.00 -19.76
CA LYS A 95 -9.62 -17.07 -18.73
C LYS A 95 -10.05 -16.59 -17.34
N ILE A 96 -9.72 -15.36 -16.98
CA ILE A 96 -10.07 -14.77 -15.68
C ILE A 96 -11.57 -14.50 -15.64
N GLU A 97 -12.14 -13.87 -16.67
CA GLU A 97 -13.60 -13.63 -16.72
C GLU A 97 -14.39 -14.95 -16.67
N ASP A 98 -14.00 -15.98 -17.45
CA ASP A 98 -14.58 -17.32 -17.38
C ASP A 98 -14.51 -17.91 -15.96
N ALA A 99 -13.33 -17.86 -15.32
CA ALA A 99 -13.14 -18.39 -13.98
C ALA A 99 -13.99 -17.65 -12.93
N LEU A 100 -14.10 -16.32 -13.03
CA LEU A 100 -14.94 -15.51 -12.15
C LEU A 100 -16.42 -15.83 -12.35
N ILE A 101 -16.93 -15.72 -13.59
CA ILE A 101 -18.34 -15.92 -13.91
C ILE A 101 -18.79 -17.36 -13.61
N GLN A 102 -18.01 -18.38 -13.96
CA GLN A 102 -18.39 -19.78 -13.73
C GLN A 102 -18.50 -20.11 -12.23
N ASN A 103 -17.58 -19.61 -11.39
CA ASN A 103 -17.64 -19.81 -9.94
C ASN A 103 -18.81 -19.05 -9.31
N LEU A 104 -18.99 -17.76 -9.66
CA LEU A 104 -20.11 -16.95 -9.17
C LEU A 104 -21.46 -17.53 -9.58
N LYS A 105 -21.63 -17.97 -10.83
CA LYS A 105 -22.87 -18.56 -11.35
C LYS A 105 -23.17 -19.94 -10.75
N THR A 106 -22.14 -20.71 -10.42
CA THR A 106 -22.29 -21.99 -9.69
C THR A 106 -22.75 -21.77 -8.25
N LYS A 107 -22.31 -20.67 -7.62
CA LYS A 107 -22.66 -20.31 -6.24
C LYS A 107 -24.01 -19.56 -6.14
N PHE A 108 -24.32 -18.74 -7.14
CA PHE A 108 -25.44 -17.79 -7.18
C PHE A 108 -26.15 -17.86 -8.55
N PRO A 109 -26.94 -18.92 -8.84
CA PRO A 109 -27.45 -19.21 -10.18
C PRO A 109 -28.48 -18.19 -10.71
N ASP A 110 -29.13 -17.43 -9.82
CA ASP A 110 -30.14 -16.41 -10.16
C ASP A 110 -29.54 -15.00 -10.41
N HIS A 111 -28.22 -14.83 -10.24
CA HIS A 111 -27.54 -13.55 -10.45
C HIS A 111 -27.23 -13.30 -11.93
N GLU A 112 -27.20 -12.02 -12.31
CA GLU A 112 -26.82 -11.55 -13.65
C GLU A 112 -25.34 -11.09 -13.67
N PHE A 113 -24.79 -10.93 -14.87
CA PHE A 113 -23.36 -10.66 -15.09
C PHE A 113 -23.16 -9.59 -16.17
N ILE A 114 -22.19 -8.70 -15.94
CA ILE A 114 -21.65 -7.73 -16.88
C ILE A 114 -20.12 -7.86 -16.80
N GLY A 115 -19.54 -8.71 -17.65
CA GLY A 115 -18.09 -8.79 -17.86
C GLY A 115 -17.69 -7.98 -19.10
N GLU A 116 -16.48 -7.42 -19.13
CA GLU A 116 -15.97 -6.71 -20.31
C GLU A 116 -16.06 -7.57 -21.57
N GLU A 117 -15.44 -8.74 -21.56
CA GLU A 117 -15.21 -9.56 -22.75
C GLU A 117 -16.51 -10.17 -23.26
N THR A 118 -17.37 -10.62 -22.35
CA THR A 118 -18.74 -11.01 -22.66
C THR A 118 -19.52 -9.86 -23.31
N THR A 119 -19.48 -8.65 -22.73
CA THR A 119 -20.32 -7.51 -23.19
C THR A 119 -19.83 -6.91 -24.50
N ALA A 120 -18.51 -6.91 -24.75
CA ALA A 120 -17.91 -6.42 -25.99
C ALA A 120 -18.49 -7.08 -27.25
N THR A 121 -18.92 -8.36 -27.15
CA THR A 121 -19.50 -9.09 -28.28
C THR A 121 -20.90 -8.64 -28.70
N ASP A 122 -21.72 -8.11 -27.78
CA ASP A 122 -23.18 -7.98 -27.96
C ASP A 122 -23.61 -6.58 -28.47
N LYS A 123 -22.67 -5.63 -28.56
CA LYS A 123 -22.80 -4.24 -29.08
C LYS A 123 -23.95 -3.39 -28.52
N LYS A 124 -24.62 -3.84 -27.45
CA LYS A 124 -25.56 -3.06 -26.63
C LYS A 124 -24.88 -2.64 -25.34
N LYS A 125 -25.26 -1.47 -24.82
CA LYS A 125 -24.92 -1.13 -23.44
C LYS A 125 -25.70 -2.04 -22.48
N PRO A 126 -25.06 -2.59 -21.44
CA PRO A 126 -25.76 -3.36 -20.42
C PRO A 126 -26.61 -2.42 -19.55
N GLU A 127 -27.84 -2.83 -19.24
CA GLU A 127 -28.72 -2.12 -18.31
C GLU A 127 -28.80 -2.89 -16.99
N LEU A 128 -28.58 -2.19 -15.86
CA LEU A 128 -28.78 -2.80 -14.54
C LEU A 128 -30.27 -3.07 -14.30
N THR A 129 -30.61 -4.30 -13.93
CA THR A 129 -31.95 -4.69 -13.52
C THR A 129 -32.14 -4.53 -12.00
N ASP A 130 -33.28 -4.94 -11.46
CA ASP A 130 -33.49 -4.93 -10.00
C ASP A 130 -32.87 -6.15 -9.29
N LYS A 131 -32.37 -7.13 -10.05
CA LYS A 131 -31.69 -8.33 -9.53
C LYS A 131 -30.27 -8.00 -9.02
N PRO A 132 -29.63 -8.95 -8.32
CA PRO A 132 -28.19 -8.93 -8.15
C PRO A 132 -27.45 -9.08 -9.50
N THR A 133 -26.57 -8.14 -9.83
CA THR A 133 -25.75 -8.14 -11.04
C THR A 133 -24.28 -7.94 -10.68
N TRP A 134 -23.45 -8.94 -10.97
CA TRP A 134 -21.99 -8.83 -10.85
C TRP A 134 -21.44 -8.03 -12.03
N ILE A 135 -20.57 -7.07 -11.77
CA ILE A 135 -19.89 -6.25 -12.77
C ILE A 135 -18.39 -6.53 -12.64
N ILE A 136 -17.74 -6.94 -13.73
CA ILE A 136 -16.41 -7.55 -13.70
C ILE A 136 -15.53 -6.94 -14.80
N ASP A 137 -14.34 -6.50 -14.42
CA ASP A 137 -13.20 -6.34 -15.32
C ASP A 137 -12.15 -7.39 -14.93
N PRO A 138 -11.75 -8.30 -15.85
CA PRO A 138 -10.74 -9.30 -15.55
C PRO A 138 -9.32 -8.73 -15.40
N ILE A 139 -8.97 -7.67 -16.15
CA ILE A 139 -7.61 -7.07 -16.22
C ILE A 139 -7.74 -5.58 -16.62
N ASP A 140 -8.18 -4.72 -15.69
CA ASP A 140 -8.18 -3.28 -15.93
C ASP A 140 -6.74 -2.82 -16.18
N GLY A 141 -6.56 -2.02 -17.23
CA GLY A 141 -5.24 -1.70 -17.77
C GLY A 141 -4.59 -2.85 -18.53
N THR A 142 -5.31 -3.61 -19.37
CA THR A 142 -4.75 -4.70 -20.21
C THR A 142 -3.47 -4.29 -20.95
N LEU A 143 -3.34 -3.03 -21.41
CA LEU A 143 -2.12 -2.54 -22.04
C LEU A 143 -0.90 -2.56 -21.07
N ASN A 144 -1.10 -2.20 -19.80
CA ASN A 144 -0.06 -2.34 -18.77
C ASN A 144 0.27 -3.82 -18.53
N TYR A 145 -0.74 -4.69 -18.48
CA TYR A 145 -0.55 -6.14 -18.36
C TYR A 145 0.26 -6.74 -19.52
N ILE A 146 0.02 -6.29 -20.76
CA ILE A 146 0.78 -6.69 -21.95
C ILE A 146 2.24 -6.25 -21.84
N HIS A 147 2.49 -4.95 -21.59
CA HIS A 147 3.84 -4.40 -21.44
C HIS A 147 4.54 -4.80 -20.13
N SER A 148 3.89 -5.56 -19.25
CA SER A 148 4.43 -5.97 -17.94
C SER A 148 4.72 -4.78 -17.00
N HIS A 149 3.94 -3.71 -17.14
CA HIS A 149 3.89 -2.58 -16.22
C HIS A 149 2.93 -2.92 -15.06
N PRO A 150 3.31 -2.75 -13.78
CA PRO A 150 2.58 -3.36 -12.66
C PRO A 150 1.27 -2.65 -12.26
N TYR A 151 0.82 -1.65 -13.00
CA TYR A 151 -0.41 -0.88 -12.72
C TYR A 151 -1.60 -1.46 -13.48
N THR A 152 -2.04 -2.63 -13.05
CA THR A 152 -3.19 -3.35 -13.61
C THR A 152 -3.81 -4.22 -12.52
N CYS A 153 -5.13 -4.47 -12.59
CA CYS A 153 -5.87 -5.11 -11.52
C CYS A 153 -7.12 -5.86 -11.98
N ILE A 154 -7.66 -6.72 -11.12
CA ILE A 154 -8.98 -7.32 -11.27
C ILE A 154 -10.02 -6.42 -10.58
N SER A 155 -11.07 -6.01 -11.28
CA SER A 155 -12.19 -5.21 -10.73
C SER A 155 -13.45 -6.08 -10.61
N ILE A 156 -14.07 -6.12 -9.43
CA ILE A 156 -15.34 -6.84 -9.20
C ILE A 156 -16.27 -5.98 -8.35
N ALA A 157 -17.48 -5.75 -8.82
CA ALA A 157 -18.55 -5.12 -8.06
C ALA A 157 -19.83 -5.96 -8.06
N LEU A 158 -20.70 -5.71 -7.08
CA LEU A 158 -22.07 -6.21 -7.07
C LEU A 158 -23.03 -5.03 -6.99
N ALA A 159 -23.96 -4.96 -7.93
CA ALA A 159 -25.15 -4.15 -7.82
C ALA A 159 -26.34 -5.01 -7.36
N ILE A 160 -27.22 -4.49 -6.50
CA ILE A 160 -28.53 -5.08 -6.17
C ILE A 160 -29.55 -3.95 -6.23
N CYS A 161 -30.73 -4.17 -6.84
CA CYS A 161 -31.74 -3.12 -7.03
C CYS A 161 -31.17 -1.82 -7.66
N LYS A 162 -30.26 -1.98 -8.63
CA LYS A 162 -29.49 -0.92 -9.31
C LYS A 162 -28.54 -0.10 -8.41
N GLU A 163 -28.28 -0.54 -7.17
CA GLU A 163 -27.38 0.13 -6.22
C GLU A 163 -26.13 -0.72 -5.94
N LEU A 164 -24.95 -0.09 -5.92
CA LEU A 164 -23.68 -0.77 -5.63
C LEU A 164 -23.60 -1.14 -4.14
N VAL A 165 -23.37 -2.43 -3.84
CA VAL A 165 -23.30 -2.97 -2.47
C VAL A 165 -21.94 -3.57 -2.12
N ILE A 166 -21.16 -4.01 -3.12
CA ILE A 166 -19.79 -4.52 -2.97
C ILE A 166 -18.92 -3.88 -4.06
N GLY A 167 -17.68 -3.53 -3.71
CA GLY A 167 -16.60 -3.21 -4.64
C GLY A 167 -15.30 -3.87 -4.17
N ILE A 168 -14.57 -4.48 -5.10
CA ILE A 168 -13.29 -5.15 -4.88
C ILE A 168 -12.38 -4.78 -6.05
N ILE A 169 -11.19 -4.25 -5.78
CA ILE A 169 -10.12 -4.02 -6.75
C ILE A 169 -8.86 -4.67 -6.22
N TYR A 170 -8.29 -5.60 -6.97
CA TYR A 170 -7.11 -6.35 -6.54
C TYR A 170 -5.99 -6.25 -7.56
N ASN A 171 -4.87 -5.63 -7.16
CA ASN A 171 -3.60 -5.73 -7.89
C ASN A 171 -2.79 -6.92 -7.30
N PRO A 172 -2.66 -8.04 -8.03
CA PRO A 172 -1.98 -9.23 -7.50
C PRO A 172 -0.46 -9.06 -7.41
N LEU A 173 0.11 -8.09 -8.12
CA LEU A 173 1.55 -7.85 -8.25
C LEU A 173 2.08 -7.03 -7.07
N THR A 174 1.35 -5.99 -6.67
CA THR A 174 1.63 -5.23 -5.44
C THR A 174 1.03 -5.88 -4.19
N SER A 175 0.15 -6.87 -4.36
CA SER A 175 -0.69 -7.45 -3.30
C SER A 175 -1.52 -6.37 -2.58
N GLU A 176 -2.06 -5.41 -3.33
CA GLU A 176 -2.99 -4.40 -2.85
C GLU A 176 -4.43 -4.81 -3.19
N LEU A 177 -5.16 -5.24 -2.18
CA LEU A 177 -6.57 -5.59 -2.23
C LEU A 177 -7.39 -4.45 -1.61
N TYR A 178 -8.00 -3.63 -2.45
CA TYR A 178 -8.95 -2.60 -2.08
C TYR A 178 -10.36 -3.20 -2.03
N THR A 179 -11.09 -3.00 -0.94
CA THR A 179 -12.43 -3.57 -0.74
C THR A 179 -13.38 -2.57 -0.09
N ALA A 180 -14.66 -2.68 -0.43
CA ALA A 180 -15.75 -1.96 0.22
C ALA A 180 -17.03 -2.78 0.24
N MET A 181 -17.76 -2.65 1.35
CA MET A 181 -19.17 -3.02 1.46
C MET A 181 -19.95 -1.77 1.85
N LYS A 182 -21.13 -1.56 1.23
CA LYS A 182 -21.94 -0.37 1.48
C LYS A 182 -22.29 -0.22 2.97
N GLY A 183 -21.95 0.94 3.55
CA GLY A 183 -22.14 1.27 4.96
C GLY A 183 -21.13 0.66 5.93
N GLN A 184 -20.03 0.06 5.45
CA GLN A 184 -19.01 -0.58 6.31
C GLN A 184 -17.62 0.07 6.21
N GLY A 185 -17.44 1.07 5.35
CA GLY A 185 -16.13 1.64 5.06
C GLY A 185 -15.37 0.87 3.97
N ALA A 186 -14.36 1.52 3.39
CA ALA A 186 -13.43 0.88 2.47
C ALA A 186 -12.08 0.61 3.14
N PHE A 187 -11.37 -0.38 2.60
CA PHE A 187 -10.18 -0.96 3.19
C PHE A 187 -9.14 -1.28 2.12
N LEU A 188 -7.87 -0.99 2.38
CA LEU A 188 -6.72 -1.53 1.66
C LEU A 188 -6.10 -2.61 2.52
N ASN A 189 -6.10 -3.85 2.04
CA ASN A 189 -5.63 -5.02 2.77
C ASN A 189 -6.28 -5.10 4.17
N ASP A 190 -7.61 -4.99 4.21
CA ASP A 190 -8.47 -5.02 5.41
C ASP A 190 -8.31 -3.86 6.41
N LYS A 191 -7.71 -2.73 5.99
CA LYS A 191 -7.37 -1.59 6.88
C LYS A 191 -7.82 -0.25 6.25
N PRO A 192 -8.46 0.67 7.00
CA PRO A 192 -9.37 1.69 6.44
C PRO A 192 -8.71 2.77 5.57
N ILE A 193 -9.42 3.26 4.54
CA ILE A 193 -8.90 4.18 3.51
C ILE A 193 -9.73 5.46 3.21
N LYS A 194 -9.32 6.26 2.19
CA LYS A 194 -9.26 7.74 2.20
C LYS A 194 -9.53 8.49 0.87
N THR A 195 -9.98 9.76 0.85
CA THR A 195 -9.43 10.79 -0.10
C THR A 195 -8.58 11.84 0.58
N SER A 196 -7.75 12.58 -0.15
CA SER A 196 -7.04 13.71 0.45
C SER A 196 -8.00 14.73 1.09
N ASN A 197 -7.47 15.58 1.97
CA ASN A 197 -8.22 16.72 2.50
C ASN A 197 -8.08 17.95 1.56
N ALA A 198 -7.81 17.76 0.27
CA ALA A 198 -7.53 18.85 -0.66
C ALA A 198 -8.79 19.64 -1.02
N THR A 199 -8.70 20.96 -0.97
CA THR A 199 -9.82 21.89 -1.20
C THR A 199 -9.54 22.91 -2.31
N GLU A 200 -8.34 22.89 -2.89
CA GLU A 200 -7.91 23.81 -3.95
C GLU A 200 -7.30 23.02 -5.11
N LEU A 201 -7.86 23.16 -6.33
CA LEU A 201 -7.44 22.41 -7.52
C LEU A 201 -5.94 22.60 -7.82
N LYS A 202 -5.43 23.83 -7.68
CA LYS A 202 -4.01 24.16 -7.91
C LYS A 202 -3.02 23.43 -7.00
N ASN A 203 -3.48 22.91 -5.86
CA ASN A 203 -2.69 22.11 -4.92
C ASN A 203 -3.06 20.62 -5.01
N SER A 204 -3.65 20.16 -6.12
CA SER A 204 -4.17 18.79 -6.31
C SER A 204 -3.36 18.02 -7.37
N LEU A 205 -3.07 16.74 -7.10
CA LEU A 205 -2.53 15.76 -8.03
C LEU A 205 -3.68 15.05 -8.73
N ILE A 206 -3.79 15.24 -10.04
CA ILE A 206 -4.88 14.72 -10.86
C ILE A 206 -4.36 13.59 -11.75
N GLU A 207 -5.01 12.43 -11.74
CA GLU A 207 -4.86 11.48 -12.84
C GLU A 207 -5.94 11.75 -13.89
N LEU A 208 -5.57 11.65 -15.16
CA LEU A 208 -6.51 11.72 -16.26
C LEU A 208 -6.14 10.74 -17.37
N GLU A 209 -6.79 10.84 -18.53
CA GLU A 209 -6.52 9.98 -19.69
C GLU A 209 -6.35 10.86 -20.94
N VAL A 210 -5.35 10.55 -21.78
CA VAL A 210 -4.97 11.35 -22.96
C VAL A 210 -5.05 10.61 -24.29
N PHE A 211 -5.12 9.28 -24.29
CA PHE A 211 -5.30 8.52 -25.54
C PHE A 211 -6.70 8.72 -26.14
N SER A 212 -7.68 9.15 -25.34
CA SER A 212 -8.95 9.68 -25.83
C SER A 212 -8.85 10.97 -26.67
N LEU A 213 -7.65 11.51 -26.89
CA LEU A 213 -7.37 12.52 -27.92
C LEU A 213 -7.24 11.94 -29.34
N GLN A 214 -7.08 10.62 -29.52
CA GLN A 214 -7.03 9.96 -30.84
C GLN A 214 -8.36 9.98 -31.63
N VAL A 215 -9.35 10.78 -31.24
CA VAL A 215 -10.64 10.83 -31.95
C VAL A 215 -10.45 11.46 -33.34
N THR A 216 -10.85 10.73 -34.38
CA THR A 216 -10.94 11.22 -35.77
C THR A 216 -11.91 12.41 -35.95
N ASN A 217 -12.77 12.68 -34.95
CA ASN A 217 -13.62 13.86 -34.89
C ASN A 217 -12.89 15.02 -34.18
N THR A 218 -12.38 15.96 -34.98
CA THR A 218 -11.62 17.15 -34.53
C THR A 218 -12.31 17.90 -33.40
N LYS A 219 -13.61 18.17 -33.49
CA LYS A 219 -14.34 18.94 -32.46
C LYS A 219 -14.30 18.29 -31.08
N ASN A 220 -14.26 16.96 -31.00
CA ASN A 220 -14.16 16.25 -29.73
C ASN A 220 -12.72 16.23 -29.19
N ARG A 221 -11.73 16.09 -30.08
CA ARG A 221 -10.31 16.20 -29.72
C ARG A 221 -9.99 17.58 -29.17
N ASP A 222 -10.40 18.65 -29.86
CA ASP A 222 -10.06 20.02 -29.49
C ASP A 222 -10.68 20.42 -28.13
N ILE A 223 -11.86 19.89 -27.79
CA ILE A 223 -12.47 20.03 -26.44
C ILE A 223 -11.68 19.28 -25.36
N ARG A 224 -11.19 18.07 -25.65
CA ARG A 224 -10.36 17.29 -24.71
C ARG A 224 -8.97 17.90 -24.54
N TRP A 225 -8.42 18.47 -25.60
CA TRP A 225 -7.15 19.19 -25.56
C TRP A 225 -7.24 20.41 -24.64
N GLY A 226 -8.27 21.25 -24.80
CA GLY A 226 -8.52 22.38 -23.89
C GLY A 226 -8.81 21.97 -22.43
N ARG A 227 -9.26 20.72 -22.18
CA ARG A 227 -9.35 20.17 -20.81
C ARG A 227 -7.98 19.78 -20.26
N LEU A 228 -7.14 19.12 -21.07
CA LEU A 228 -5.75 18.79 -20.73
C LEU A 228 -4.96 20.06 -20.38
N GLU A 229 -5.04 21.08 -21.23
CA GLU A 229 -4.42 22.39 -21.01
C GLU A 229 -4.90 23.03 -19.69
N ALA A 230 -6.22 23.10 -19.48
CA ALA A 230 -6.78 23.64 -18.25
C ALA A 230 -6.34 22.87 -16.99
N PHE A 231 -6.23 21.53 -17.04
CA PHE A 231 -5.69 20.75 -15.93
C PHE A 231 -4.19 21.00 -15.73
N ILE A 232 -3.37 21.07 -16.78
CA ILE A 232 -1.94 21.39 -16.67
C ILE A 232 -1.74 22.77 -16.02
N GLU A 233 -2.51 23.78 -16.44
CA GLU A 233 -2.41 25.15 -15.92
C GLU A 233 -2.90 25.28 -14.46
N ASN A 234 -3.96 24.56 -14.07
CA ASN A 234 -4.71 24.84 -12.83
C ASN A 234 -4.59 23.74 -11.74
N THR A 235 -3.64 22.80 -11.86
CA THR A 235 -3.40 21.71 -10.88
C THR A 235 -1.97 21.73 -10.33
N GLN A 236 -1.65 20.91 -9.31
CA GLN A 236 -0.27 20.76 -8.84
C GLN A 236 0.57 20.02 -9.91
N ALA A 237 0.10 18.83 -10.30
CA ALA A 237 0.65 18.04 -11.39
C ALA A 237 -0.39 17.04 -11.91
N ILE A 238 -0.07 16.40 -13.04
CA ILE A 238 -0.91 15.42 -13.73
C ILE A 238 -0.21 14.06 -13.84
N ARG A 239 -0.96 12.95 -13.86
CA ARG A 239 -0.45 11.57 -13.96
C ARG A 239 -1.21 10.74 -15.02
N TYR A 240 -0.55 9.69 -15.50
CA TYR A 240 -1.12 8.64 -16.36
C TYR A 240 -0.57 7.27 -15.91
N SER A 241 -1.30 6.54 -15.06
CA SER A 241 -0.98 5.15 -14.70
C SER A 241 -1.52 4.16 -15.73
N GLY A 242 -2.69 4.43 -16.32
CA GLY A 242 -3.30 3.60 -17.36
C GLY A 242 -4.15 2.42 -16.88
N SER A 243 -4.63 2.46 -15.64
CA SER A 243 -5.64 1.55 -15.07
C SER A 243 -6.69 2.40 -14.36
N ALA A 244 -7.94 2.36 -14.83
CA ALA A 244 -9.00 3.25 -14.35
C ALA A 244 -9.45 2.89 -12.93
N ALA A 245 -9.54 1.60 -12.63
CA ALA A 245 -9.90 1.08 -11.32
C ALA A 245 -8.77 1.35 -10.30
N LEU A 246 -7.48 1.20 -10.65
CA LEU A 246 -6.40 1.60 -9.73
C LEU A 246 -6.34 3.11 -9.52
N ALA A 247 -6.58 3.93 -10.55
CA ALA A 247 -6.65 5.38 -10.36
C ALA A 247 -7.82 5.76 -9.42
N LEU A 248 -8.98 5.10 -9.55
CA LEU A 248 -10.08 5.23 -8.59
C LEU A 248 -9.66 4.75 -7.17
N ALA A 249 -8.94 3.63 -7.05
CA ALA A 249 -8.42 3.13 -5.77
C ALA A 249 -7.34 4.05 -5.14
N PHE A 250 -6.59 4.80 -5.96
CA PHE A 250 -5.62 5.79 -5.51
C PHE A 250 -6.29 7.08 -5.06
N VAL A 251 -7.38 7.51 -5.72
CA VAL A 251 -8.31 8.48 -5.13
C VAL A 251 -8.82 7.94 -3.80
N ALA A 252 -9.28 6.68 -3.74
CA ALA A 252 -9.78 6.01 -2.53
C ALA A 252 -8.74 5.69 -1.44
N ARG A 253 -7.46 6.06 -1.60
CA ARG A 253 -6.49 6.11 -0.48
C ARG A 253 -5.90 7.51 -0.25
N GLY A 254 -6.37 8.53 -0.97
CA GLY A 254 -5.81 9.88 -0.96
C GLY A 254 -4.37 9.94 -1.45
N ALA A 255 -4.01 9.03 -2.37
CA ALA A 255 -2.78 9.04 -3.16
C ALA A 255 -2.93 9.91 -4.43
N LEU A 256 -4.17 10.11 -4.87
CA LEU A 256 -4.62 11.11 -5.82
C LEU A 256 -5.73 11.94 -5.18
N ASP A 257 -5.94 13.16 -5.65
CA ASP A 257 -7.02 14.04 -5.19
C ASP A 257 -8.28 13.87 -6.04
N CYS A 258 -8.12 13.64 -7.35
CA CYS A 258 -9.22 13.43 -8.29
C CYS A 258 -8.75 12.66 -9.53
N LEU A 259 -9.68 11.90 -10.13
CA LEU A 259 -9.56 11.24 -11.43
C LEU A 259 -10.49 11.92 -12.44
N TYR A 260 -9.96 12.25 -13.62
CA TYR A 260 -10.78 12.72 -14.76
C TYR A 260 -10.59 11.81 -15.98
N MET A 261 -11.59 10.99 -16.31
CA MET A 261 -11.53 10.09 -17.47
C MET A 261 -12.79 10.16 -18.33
N ASP A 262 -12.60 9.96 -19.63
CA ASP A 262 -13.59 10.21 -20.68
C ASP A 262 -13.85 8.88 -21.44
N ARG A 263 -15.11 8.44 -21.54
CA ARG A 263 -15.56 7.17 -22.17
C ARG A 263 -15.36 5.86 -21.38
N LEU A 264 -15.16 5.90 -20.06
CA LEU A 264 -15.15 4.67 -19.23
C LEU A 264 -16.47 3.87 -19.34
N GLN A 265 -16.39 2.54 -19.22
CA GLN A 265 -17.52 1.61 -19.16
C GLN A 265 -17.89 1.28 -17.70
N PRO A 266 -18.98 0.52 -17.45
CA PRO A 266 -19.41 0.23 -16.07
C PRO A 266 -18.42 -0.60 -15.26
N TRP A 267 -17.60 -1.45 -15.88
CA TRP A 267 -16.70 -2.38 -15.19
C TRP A 267 -15.42 -1.71 -14.68
N ASP A 268 -14.83 -0.81 -15.46
CA ASP A 268 -13.70 0.05 -15.09
C ASP A 268 -14.04 0.92 -13.87
N VAL A 269 -15.31 1.32 -13.70
CA VAL A 269 -15.71 2.22 -12.60
C VAL A 269 -16.41 1.55 -11.42
N ALA A 270 -17.23 0.51 -11.59
CA ALA A 270 -18.22 0.12 -10.57
C ALA A 270 -17.62 -0.22 -9.20
N ALA A 271 -16.50 -0.94 -9.15
CA ALA A 271 -15.84 -1.27 -7.89
C ALA A 271 -15.22 -0.03 -7.25
N GLY A 272 -14.51 0.79 -8.04
CA GLY A 272 -13.91 2.04 -7.61
C GLY A 272 -14.95 3.06 -7.13
N VAL A 273 -16.14 3.08 -7.73
CA VAL A 273 -17.26 3.95 -7.32
C VAL A 273 -17.69 3.67 -5.88
N LEU A 274 -17.74 2.41 -5.46
CA LEU A 274 -18.06 2.07 -4.06
C LEU A 274 -16.84 2.16 -3.14
N ILE A 275 -15.66 1.73 -3.61
CA ILE A 275 -14.41 1.78 -2.83
C ILE A 275 -14.06 3.22 -2.45
N ILE A 276 -14.21 4.18 -3.36
CA ILE A 276 -14.09 5.59 -3.02
C ILE A 276 -15.26 6.05 -2.12
N ARG A 277 -16.53 5.66 -2.37
CA ARG A 277 -17.67 6.12 -1.55
C ARG A 277 -17.63 5.63 -0.10
N GLU A 278 -17.03 4.48 0.16
CA GLU A 278 -16.89 3.90 1.50
C GLU A 278 -15.52 4.22 2.12
N ALA A 279 -14.50 4.59 1.34
CA ALA A 279 -13.37 5.38 1.83
C ALA A 279 -13.85 6.74 2.38
N GLY A 280 -15.02 7.19 1.91
CA GLY A 280 -15.43 8.59 1.83
C GLY A 280 -14.46 9.34 0.91
N GLY A 281 -14.95 10.00 -0.15
CA GLY A 281 -14.17 9.93 -1.39
C GLY A 281 -14.28 11.03 -2.45
N SER A 282 -14.92 10.75 -3.58
CA SER A 282 -15.01 11.56 -4.83
C SER A 282 -15.69 10.74 -5.94
N VAL A 283 -17.00 10.42 -5.87
CA VAL A 283 -17.65 9.69 -7.01
C VAL A 283 -19.09 9.98 -7.33
N VAL A 284 -19.28 10.19 -8.63
CA VAL A 284 -20.17 11.15 -9.23
C VAL A 284 -19.95 11.16 -10.73
N ASP A 285 -20.87 11.74 -11.47
CA ASP A 285 -20.51 12.46 -12.69
C ASP A 285 -19.53 13.63 -12.37
N THR A 286 -19.84 14.53 -11.42
CA THR A 286 -18.98 15.72 -11.04
C THR A 286 -19.01 16.26 -9.49
N LYS A 287 -18.39 15.68 -8.32
CA LYS A 287 -18.34 15.93 -6.71
C LYS A 287 -17.29 15.07 -5.67
N GLY A 288 -17.17 15.08 -4.25
CA GLY A 288 -15.99 14.64 -3.24
C GLY A 288 -15.98 13.84 -1.74
N GLU A 289 -14.85 13.84 -0.85
CA GLU A 289 -14.36 13.61 0.68
C GLU A 289 -14.03 12.32 1.75
N GLU A 290 -12.77 11.89 2.34
CA GLU A 290 -12.27 11.14 3.72
C GLU A 290 -10.75 10.55 4.22
N SER A 291 -10.28 9.33 4.86
CA SER A 291 -8.87 9.00 5.63
C SER A 291 -7.99 7.55 5.91
N THR A 292 -6.59 7.38 6.27
CA THR A 292 -5.56 6.09 6.17
C THR A 292 -4.13 5.72 7.02
N GLY A 293 -3.61 4.40 7.28
CA GLY A 293 -2.23 3.52 7.16
C GLY A 293 -0.75 3.23 7.98
N LYS A 294 0.19 2.14 7.72
CA LYS A 294 1.69 1.40 7.95
C LYS A 294 2.74 1.05 9.22
N GLU A 295 3.97 0.26 9.16
CA GLU A 295 5.19 -0.20 10.17
C GLU A 295 6.54 -1.19 9.81
N LEU A 296 7.41 -1.94 10.71
CA LEU A 296 9.00 -2.35 10.81
C LEU A 296 9.81 -3.85 11.05
N PRO A 297 11.21 -4.15 11.33
CA PRO A 297 12.16 -5.48 11.41
C PRO A 297 13.56 -5.82 12.35
N GLU A 298 14.28 -7.07 12.51
CA GLU A 298 15.84 -7.47 12.81
C GLU A 298 16.61 -8.51 13.93
N LEU A 299 17.66 -9.50 13.74
CA LEU A 299 18.45 -10.46 14.77
C LEU A 299 20.00 -11.10 14.67
N THR A 300 20.60 -11.92 15.65
CA THR A 300 22.01 -12.66 15.80
C THR A 300 22.30 -14.22 16.31
N ASP A 301 23.39 -14.70 17.09
CA ASP A 301 23.93 -16.17 17.33
C ASP A 301 24.88 -16.65 18.61
N ASP A 302 25.57 -17.88 18.63
CA ASP A 302 26.53 -18.71 19.54
C ASP A 302 25.98 -19.44 20.85
N PRO A 303 26.72 -20.25 21.70
CA PRO A 303 26.27 -20.68 23.05
C PRO A 303 26.11 -19.50 24.02
N THR A 304 24.93 -18.92 24.00
CA THR A 304 24.65 -17.60 24.55
C THR A 304 23.67 -17.71 25.71
N TRP A 305 24.11 -17.35 26.92
CA TRP A 305 23.21 -17.12 28.04
C TRP A 305 22.49 -15.79 27.83
N ILE A 306 21.16 -15.83 27.86
CA ILE A 306 20.29 -14.67 27.71
C ILE A 306 19.55 -14.51 29.04
N ILE A 307 19.85 -13.45 29.78
CA ILE A 307 19.47 -13.30 31.18
C ILE A 307 18.84 -11.91 31.41
N ASP A 308 17.67 -11.86 32.04
CA ASP A 308 17.21 -10.68 32.76
C ASP A 308 17.33 -10.94 34.27
N PRO A 309 18.12 -10.15 35.03
CA PRO A 309 18.10 -10.23 36.48
C PRO A 309 16.78 -9.79 37.12
N ILE A 310 16.02 -8.85 36.55
CA ILE A 310 14.76 -8.32 37.12
C ILE A 310 13.80 -7.87 35.99
N ASP A 311 13.13 -8.84 35.35
CA ASP A 311 11.98 -8.56 34.51
C ASP A 311 10.83 -8.05 35.40
N GLY A 312 10.11 -7.06 34.90
CA GLY A 312 9.17 -6.26 35.69
C GLY A 312 9.84 -5.34 36.69
N THR A 313 11.01 -4.76 36.36
CA THR A 313 11.71 -3.75 37.17
C THR A 313 10.78 -2.67 37.74
N THR A 314 9.77 -2.19 36.99
CA THR A 314 8.78 -1.22 37.51
C THR A 314 7.93 -1.80 38.65
N ASN A 315 7.51 -3.07 38.54
CA ASN A 315 6.74 -3.76 39.57
C ASN A 315 7.60 -4.00 40.82
N PHE A 316 8.85 -4.44 40.64
CA PHE A 316 9.82 -4.62 41.70
C PHE A 316 10.02 -3.33 42.52
N ILE A 317 10.22 -2.18 41.85
CA ILE A 317 10.36 -0.86 42.48
C ILE A 317 9.12 -0.48 43.31
N HIS A 318 7.92 -0.85 42.85
CA HIS A 318 6.66 -0.56 43.54
C HIS A 318 6.20 -1.66 44.52
N GLY A 319 6.99 -2.72 44.73
CA GLY A 319 6.62 -3.85 45.60
C GLY A 319 5.43 -4.67 45.08
N PHE A 320 5.10 -4.58 43.79
CA PHE A 320 4.03 -5.36 43.17
C PHE A 320 4.55 -6.77 42.84
N PRO A 321 3.84 -7.85 43.21
CA PRO A 321 4.42 -9.20 43.29
C PRO A 321 4.65 -9.89 41.93
N HIS A 322 4.48 -9.19 40.81
CA HIS A 322 4.66 -9.72 39.47
C HIS A 322 6.00 -9.23 38.89
N THR A 323 7.07 -9.94 39.24
CA THR A 323 8.45 -9.70 38.76
C THR A 323 9.20 -11.03 38.82
N CYS A 324 10.19 -11.23 37.94
CA CYS A 324 10.91 -12.50 37.87
C CYS A 324 12.37 -12.35 37.43
N ILE A 325 13.16 -13.36 37.79
CA ILE A 325 14.49 -13.60 37.25
C ILE A 325 14.32 -14.50 36.03
N VAL A 326 14.96 -14.15 34.92
CA VAL A 326 14.83 -14.82 33.62
C VAL A 326 16.18 -15.36 33.20
N ILE A 327 16.31 -16.68 33.00
CA ILE A 327 17.56 -17.32 32.60
C ILE A 327 17.30 -18.28 31.44
N GLY A 328 17.72 -17.87 30.24
CA GLY A 328 17.71 -18.68 29.03
C GLY A 328 19.12 -19.08 28.60
N LEU A 329 19.25 -20.25 28.00
CA LEU A 329 20.45 -20.66 27.26
C LEU A 329 20.08 -20.96 25.82
N ALA A 330 20.64 -20.19 24.89
CA ALA A 330 20.67 -20.49 23.47
C ALA A 330 21.94 -21.29 23.13
N ILE A 331 21.86 -22.22 22.18
CA ILE A 331 23.01 -22.90 21.56
C ILE A 331 22.69 -23.03 20.07
N LYS A 332 23.54 -22.46 19.19
CA LYS A 332 23.36 -22.44 17.73
C LYS A 332 21.99 -21.85 17.32
N LYS A 333 21.76 -20.58 17.64
CA LYS A 333 20.46 -19.86 17.52
C LYS A 333 19.25 -20.44 18.25
N GLU A 334 19.30 -21.63 18.84
CA GLU A 334 18.12 -22.27 19.45
C GLU A 334 18.17 -22.29 20.98
N MET A 335 17.06 -21.92 21.62
CA MET A 335 16.88 -22.09 23.07
C MET A 335 16.89 -23.57 23.46
N VAL A 336 17.65 -23.93 24.49
CA VAL A 336 17.80 -25.30 25.00
C VAL A 336 17.45 -25.45 26.49
N ILE A 337 17.57 -24.37 27.28
CA ILE A 337 17.11 -24.26 28.66
C ILE A 337 16.38 -22.92 28.82
N GLY A 338 15.28 -22.93 29.56
CA GLY A 338 14.55 -21.73 29.98
C GLY A 338 14.10 -21.87 31.43
N ILE A 339 14.41 -20.87 32.25
CA ILE A 339 14.01 -20.77 33.66
C ILE A 339 13.43 -19.36 33.86
N VAL A 340 12.28 -19.29 34.52
CA VAL A 340 11.66 -18.04 34.97
C VAL A 340 11.21 -18.24 36.41
N TYR A 341 11.74 -17.44 37.34
CA TYR A 341 11.46 -17.57 38.76
C TYR A 341 10.91 -16.27 39.34
N ASN A 342 9.67 -16.32 39.85
CA ASN A 342 9.11 -15.28 40.70
C ASN A 342 9.31 -15.68 42.17
N PRO A 343 10.23 -15.01 42.91
CA PRO A 343 10.51 -15.34 44.31
C PRO A 343 9.43 -14.85 45.29
N ILE A 344 8.55 -13.92 44.89
CA ILE A 344 7.53 -13.33 45.75
C ILE A 344 6.27 -14.22 45.80
N LEU A 345 5.96 -14.88 44.69
CA LEU A 345 4.86 -15.85 44.57
C LEU A 345 5.32 -17.32 44.70
N GLU A 346 6.62 -17.55 44.96
CA GLU A 346 7.26 -18.87 44.97
C GLU A 346 6.96 -19.71 43.72
N GLN A 347 6.98 -19.09 42.53
CA GLN A 347 6.68 -19.72 41.25
C GLN A 347 7.95 -19.92 40.42
N LEU A 348 8.44 -21.16 40.37
CA LEU A 348 9.57 -21.59 39.57
C LEU A 348 9.08 -22.32 38.31
N PHE A 349 9.10 -21.61 37.18
CA PHE A 349 8.86 -22.17 35.86
C PHE A 349 10.18 -22.66 35.25
N THR A 350 10.19 -23.87 34.72
CA THR A 350 11.37 -24.45 34.05
C THR A 350 10.97 -25.22 32.79
N ALA A 351 11.85 -25.19 31.79
CA ALA A 351 11.78 -26.05 30.63
C ALA A 351 13.18 -26.40 30.11
N ARG A 352 13.29 -27.60 29.54
CA ARG A 352 14.49 -28.09 28.85
C ARG A 352 14.05 -28.73 27.55
N LYS A 353 14.72 -28.43 26.44
CA LYS A 353 14.32 -28.88 25.10
C LYS A 353 14.13 -30.41 25.03
N GLY A 354 12.97 -30.84 24.55
CA GLY A 354 12.54 -32.23 24.45
C GLY A 354 12.25 -32.92 25.80
N ARG A 355 11.84 -32.17 26.83
CA ARG A 355 11.57 -32.69 28.19
C ARG A 355 10.31 -32.14 28.86
N GLY A 356 9.61 -31.19 28.25
CA GLY A 356 8.41 -30.57 28.80
C GLY A 356 8.71 -29.36 29.69
N ALA A 357 7.64 -28.64 30.01
CA ALA A 357 7.65 -27.49 30.91
C ALA A 357 6.97 -27.81 32.26
N PHE A 358 7.47 -27.18 33.33
CA PHE A 358 7.05 -27.44 34.70
C PHE A 358 6.89 -26.14 35.50
N LEU A 359 5.94 -26.12 36.42
CA LEU A 359 5.85 -25.13 37.52
C LEU A 359 5.96 -25.88 38.85
N ASN A 360 6.96 -25.55 39.66
CA ASN A 360 7.22 -26.18 40.96
C ASN A 360 7.15 -27.72 40.87
N ASP A 361 7.96 -28.27 39.96
CA ASP A 361 8.09 -29.70 39.58
C ASP A 361 6.81 -30.38 39.05
N LYS A 362 5.69 -29.67 38.92
CA LYS A 362 4.45 -30.19 38.30
C LYS A 362 4.44 -29.84 36.81
N PRO A 363 4.15 -30.80 35.91
CA PRO A 363 4.09 -30.51 34.48
C PRO A 363 2.96 -29.53 34.18
N ILE A 364 3.23 -28.55 33.34
CA ILE A 364 2.24 -27.59 32.84
C ILE A 364 2.00 -27.81 31.35
N LYS A 365 0.82 -27.37 30.89
CA LYS A 365 0.46 -27.38 29.48
C LYS A 365 -0.31 -26.10 29.16
N VAL A 366 -0.10 -25.58 27.96
CA VAL A 366 -0.91 -24.49 27.40
C VAL A 366 -2.40 -24.85 27.30
N SER A 367 -3.23 -23.81 27.28
CA SER A 367 -4.67 -23.92 27.04
C SER A 367 -4.97 -24.56 25.69
N ASN A 368 -6.03 -25.38 25.60
CA ASN A 368 -6.46 -25.95 24.32
C ASN A 368 -7.39 -25.01 23.53
N THR A 369 -7.69 -23.80 24.04
CA THR A 369 -8.59 -22.81 23.43
C THR A 369 -8.18 -22.45 21.99
N GLN A 370 -9.15 -22.53 21.06
CA GLN A 370 -8.98 -22.28 19.62
C GLN A 370 -9.70 -20.99 19.16
N ASP A 371 -10.03 -20.10 20.08
CA ASP A 371 -10.99 -19.02 19.89
C ASP A 371 -10.60 -17.77 20.70
N LEU A 372 -10.28 -16.67 20.01
CA LEU A 372 -9.81 -15.44 20.66
C LEU A 372 -10.91 -14.80 21.54
N SER A 373 -12.19 -14.95 21.17
CA SER A 373 -13.34 -14.44 21.95
C SER A 373 -13.51 -15.12 23.32
N LYS A 374 -12.80 -16.22 23.56
CA LYS A 374 -12.75 -17.01 24.81
C LYS A 374 -11.34 -17.04 25.41
N SER A 375 -10.46 -16.18 24.91
CA SER A 375 -9.05 -16.10 25.29
C SER A 375 -8.81 -14.93 26.23
N LEU A 376 -8.06 -15.15 27.31
CA LEU A 376 -7.41 -14.06 28.01
C LEU A 376 -6.14 -13.67 27.26
N VAL A 377 -6.01 -12.37 26.96
CA VAL A 377 -4.89 -11.82 26.18
C VAL A 377 -4.12 -10.85 27.07
N CYS A 378 -2.79 -10.97 27.07
CA CYS A 378 -1.93 -10.01 27.74
C CYS A 378 -1.24 -9.08 26.74
N LEU A 379 -0.88 -7.87 27.19
CA LEU A 379 -0.01 -6.93 26.46
C LEU A 379 0.61 -5.89 27.40
N GLU A 380 1.69 -5.25 26.95
CA GLU A 380 2.33 -4.15 27.68
C GLU A 380 1.76 -2.77 27.32
N SER A 381 1.37 -2.01 28.35
CA SER A 381 0.83 -0.65 28.21
C SER A 381 1.75 0.44 28.77
N GLY A 382 2.90 0.09 29.37
CA GLY A 382 3.86 1.05 29.92
C GLY A 382 4.41 2.04 28.88
N PHE A 383 4.54 1.61 27.62
CA PHE A 383 5.11 2.40 26.52
C PHE A 383 4.21 3.53 26.00
N ILE A 384 2.96 3.65 26.48
CA ILE A 384 2.07 4.81 26.25
C ILE A 384 2.75 6.14 26.67
N LYS A 385 3.73 6.09 27.58
CA LYS A 385 4.51 7.27 28.00
C LYS A 385 5.54 7.73 26.97
N VAL A 386 6.01 6.86 26.06
CA VAL A 386 7.07 7.18 25.07
C VAL A 386 6.45 7.77 23.80
N ASP A 387 6.81 9.00 23.46
CA ASP A 387 6.12 9.78 22.42
C ASP A 387 6.03 9.07 21.05
N HIS A 388 7.13 8.46 20.58
CA HIS A 388 7.17 7.78 19.28
C HIS A 388 6.52 6.37 19.25
N MET A 389 6.00 5.89 20.39
CA MET A 389 5.31 4.59 20.51
C MET A 389 3.87 4.71 20.99
N ARG A 390 3.49 5.84 21.61
CA ARG A 390 2.21 6.07 22.29
C ARG A 390 1.00 5.59 21.51
N GLU A 391 0.77 6.13 20.32
CA GLU A 391 -0.40 5.80 19.49
C GLU A 391 -0.38 4.34 19.03
N LYS A 392 0.80 3.79 18.71
CA LYS A 392 0.97 2.37 18.37
C LYS A 392 0.46 1.48 19.50
N THR A 393 0.91 1.75 20.73
CA THR A 393 0.54 0.97 21.91
C THR A 393 -0.96 1.10 22.24
N ILE A 394 -1.55 2.30 22.09
CA ILE A 394 -2.99 2.53 22.31
C ILE A 394 -3.84 1.77 21.29
N GLU A 395 -3.48 1.81 20.01
CA GLU A 395 -4.27 1.21 18.92
C GLU A 395 -4.21 -0.32 18.93
N ARG A 396 -3.03 -0.89 19.20
CA ARG A 396 -2.85 -2.34 19.38
C ARG A 396 -3.64 -2.86 20.58
N LEU A 397 -3.65 -2.12 21.70
CA LEU A 397 -4.48 -2.42 22.88
C LEU A 397 -5.98 -2.37 22.55
N ARG A 398 -6.44 -1.34 21.84
CA ARG A 398 -7.84 -1.19 21.41
C ARG A 398 -8.31 -2.41 20.61
N THR A 399 -7.54 -2.78 19.59
CA THR A 399 -7.86 -3.89 18.68
C THR A 399 -7.97 -5.22 19.43
N LEU A 400 -6.97 -5.57 20.24
CA LEU A 400 -7.01 -6.81 21.02
C LEU A 400 -8.13 -6.81 22.07
N ALA A 401 -8.49 -5.66 22.64
CA ALA A 401 -9.56 -5.55 23.63
C ALA A 401 -10.98 -5.76 23.08
N GLN A 402 -11.16 -5.74 21.74
CA GLN A 402 -12.43 -6.01 21.08
C GLN A 402 -12.59 -7.50 20.71
N GLU A 403 -11.49 -8.16 20.35
CA GLU A 403 -11.48 -9.56 19.90
C GLU A 403 -11.26 -10.58 21.05
N ALA A 404 -10.66 -10.15 22.17
CA ALA A 404 -10.37 -10.99 23.33
C ALA A 404 -11.53 -11.07 24.33
N GLN A 405 -11.59 -12.13 25.14
CA GLN A 405 -12.49 -12.18 26.29
C GLN A 405 -12.12 -11.14 27.36
N GLY A 406 -10.85 -10.75 27.42
CA GLY A 406 -10.40 -9.64 28.25
C GLY A 406 -8.88 -9.47 28.27
N ILE A 407 -8.45 -8.21 28.42
CA ILE A 407 -7.03 -7.83 28.46
C ILE A 407 -6.47 -7.84 29.88
N ARG A 408 -5.19 -8.18 30.02
CA ARG A 408 -4.35 -7.84 31.18
C ARG A 408 -3.07 -7.15 30.72
N THR A 409 -2.60 -6.16 31.49
CA THR A 409 -1.18 -5.80 31.52
C THR A 409 -0.66 -6.24 32.87
N LEU A 410 0.43 -7.00 32.89
CA LEU A 410 1.10 -7.41 34.12
C LEU A 410 2.39 -6.62 34.38
N GLY A 411 3.01 -5.99 33.36
CA GLY A 411 4.21 -5.18 33.54
C GLY A 411 5.48 -6.02 33.75
N VAL A 412 5.50 -7.24 33.22
CA VAL A 412 6.56 -8.26 33.36
C VAL A 412 6.37 -9.29 32.23
N ALA A 413 7.35 -9.47 31.36
CA ALA A 413 7.15 -10.17 30.10
C ALA A 413 7.31 -11.69 30.18
N ALA A 414 8.44 -12.17 30.69
CA ALA A 414 8.76 -13.59 30.80
C ALA A 414 7.78 -14.31 31.74
N LEU A 415 7.37 -13.68 32.84
CA LEU A 415 6.35 -14.24 33.73
C LEU A 415 4.99 -14.36 33.03
N THR A 416 4.62 -13.38 32.21
CA THR A 416 3.38 -13.40 31.43
C THR A 416 3.42 -14.50 30.35
N LEU A 417 4.56 -14.71 29.69
CA LEU A 417 4.76 -15.88 28.82
C LEU A 417 4.65 -17.20 29.58
N CYS A 418 5.16 -17.29 30.81
CA CYS A 418 4.97 -18.49 31.64
C CYS A 418 3.52 -18.73 32.06
N TYR A 419 2.69 -17.68 32.17
CA TYR A 419 1.25 -17.82 32.40
C TYR A 419 0.50 -18.31 31.15
N VAL A 420 1.02 -18.04 29.94
CA VAL A 420 0.57 -18.71 28.70
C VAL A 420 0.97 -20.19 28.70
N ALA A 421 2.21 -20.50 29.08
CA ALA A 421 2.69 -21.88 29.23
C ALA A 421 1.88 -22.70 30.26
N MET A 422 1.34 -22.03 31.28
CA MET A 422 0.47 -22.62 32.30
C MET A 422 -1.01 -22.75 31.85
N GLY A 423 -1.38 -22.17 30.72
CA GLY A 423 -2.74 -22.25 30.18
C GLY A 423 -3.80 -21.47 30.96
N ILE A 424 -3.40 -20.47 31.76
CA ILE A 424 -4.33 -19.53 32.42
C ILE A 424 -4.51 -18.21 31.63
N VAL A 425 -3.70 -18.05 30.59
CA VAL A 425 -3.75 -16.99 29.57
C VAL A 425 -3.54 -17.72 28.25
N GLU A 426 -4.24 -17.30 27.19
CA GLU A 426 -4.12 -17.96 25.88
C GLU A 426 -2.99 -17.36 25.04
N THR A 427 -2.70 -16.06 25.19
CA THR A 427 -1.65 -15.39 24.42
C THR A 427 -1.17 -14.09 25.05
N TYR A 428 0.07 -13.73 24.78
CA TYR A 428 0.71 -12.48 25.19
C TYR A 428 1.41 -11.84 24.00
N TYR A 429 0.99 -10.62 23.67
CA TYR A 429 1.63 -9.76 22.69
C TYR A 429 2.69 -8.88 23.35
N ILE A 430 3.91 -8.90 22.80
CA ILE A 430 5.11 -8.32 23.41
C ILE A 430 5.80 -7.40 22.40
N GLU A 431 6.02 -6.14 22.78
CA GLU A 431 6.84 -5.18 22.04
C GLU A 431 7.04 -3.89 22.84
N GLY A 432 8.20 -3.25 22.67
CA GLY A 432 8.42 -1.87 23.07
C GLY A 432 9.90 -1.50 23.09
N PRO A 433 10.25 -0.21 23.21
CA PRO A 433 11.63 0.26 23.30
C PRO A 433 12.33 -0.10 24.63
N GLY A 434 11.60 -0.72 25.57
CA GLY A 434 12.15 -1.39 26.74
C GLY A 434 11.91 -2.89 26.75
N ILE A 435 11.32 -3.48 25.69
CA ILE A 435 11.29 -4.93 25.51
C ILE A 435 12.54 -5.34 24.73
N SER A 436 13.17 -6.40 25.19
CA SER A 436 14.49 -6.87 24.78
C SER A 436 14.51 -8.40 24.63
N THR A 437 15.54 -8.93 23.97
CA THR A 437 15.74 -10.38 23.77
C THR A 437 15.61 -11.20 25.07
N TRP A 438 16.10 -10.66 26.18
CA TRP A 438 16.13 -11.34 27.48
C TRP A 438 14.75 -11.52 28.11
N ASP A 439 13.83 -10.59 27.89
CA ASP A 439 12.45 -10.62 28.37
C ASP A 439 11.63 -11.79 27.79
N ILE A 440 12.08 -12.34 26.66
CA ILE A 440 11.32 -13.32 25.87
C ILE A 440 12.04 -14.66 25.69
N ALA A 441 13.37 -14.70 25.73
CA ALA A 441 14.15 -15.88 25.35
C ALA A 441 13.87 -17.14 26.19
N ALA A 442 14.00 -17.05 27.51
CA ALA A 442 13.81 -18.21 28.39
C ALA A 442 12.37 -18.72 28.33
N ALA A 443 11.40 -17.81 28.42
CA ALA A 443 9.99 -18.14 28.48
C ALA A 443 9.42 -18.63 27.14
N SER A 444 10.05 -18.27 26.01
CA SER A 444 9.69 -18.83 24.70
C SER A 444 9.88 -20.34 24.65
N LEU A 445 10.98 -20.86 25.22
CA LEU A 445 11.15 -22.32 25.35
C LEU A 445 10.12 -22.93 26.32
N ILE A 446 9.78 -22.22 27.40
CA ILE A 446 8.79 -22.70 28.38
C ILE A 446 7.40 -22.84 27.73
N ILE A 447 6.98 -21.91 26.87
CA ILE A 447 5.76 -22.06 26.06
C ILE A 447 5.88 -23.23 25.08
N THR A 448 6.98 -23.35 24.32
CA THR A 448 7.16 -24.42 23.33
C THR A 448 7.12 -25.81 23.97
N GLU A 449 7.81 -26.01 25.10
CA GLU A 449 7.82 -27.29 25.82
C GLU A 449 6.52 -27.55 26.60
N ALA A 450 5.70 -26.52 26.87
CA ALA A 450 4.32 -26.66 27.33
C ALA A 450 3.33 -27.00 26.19
N GLY A 451 3.79 -27.09 24.94
CA GLY A 451 2.99 -27.40 23.75
C GLY A 451 2.34 -26.21 23.05
N GLY A 452 2.75 -24.98 23.37
CA GLY A 452 2.38 -23.76 22.63
C GLY A 452 3.42 -23.36 21.60
N VAL A 453 3.32 -22.11 21.12
CA VAL A 453 4.24 -21.53 20.13
C VAL A 453 4.65 -20.11 20.51
N VAL A 454 5.82 -19.68 20.02
CA VAL A 454 6.19 -18.26 19.97
C VAL A 454 6.62 -17.90 18.56
N VAL A 455 6.00 -16.86 18.02
CA VAL A 455 6.21 -16.36 16.65
C VAL A 455 6.71 -14.92 16.67
N ASP A 456 7.48 -14.53 15.64
CA ASP A 456 7.76 -13.12 15.38
C ASP A 456 6.45 -12.41 15.01
N ARG A 457 6.16 -11.28 15.64
CA ARG A 457 4.85 -10.62 15.47
C ARG A 457 4.64 -9.96 14.10
N VAL A 458 5.67 -9.90 13.24
CA VAL A 458 5.60 -9.31 11.88
C VAL A 458 5.59 -10.37 10.79
N THR A 459 6.32 -11.49 10.93
CA THR A 459 6.30 -12.58 9.95
C THR A 459 5.25 -13.65 10.27
N GLY A 460 4.96 -13.90 11.55
CA GLY A 460 4.16 -15.04 12.00
C GLY A 460 4.91 -16.37 11.95
N GLU A 461 6.19 -16.35 11.57
CA GLU A 461 7.07 -17.53 11.56
C GLU A 461 7.68 -17.75 12.95
N LYS A 462 8.32 -18.92 13.15
CA LYS A 462 9.07 -19.26 14.38
C LYS A 462 9.95 -18.08 14.81
N ILE A 463 9.79 -17.62 16.05
CA ILE A 463 10.40 -16.36 16.49
C ILE A 463 11.92 -16.30 16.30
N ASN A 464 12.36 -15.18 15.74
CA ASN A 464 13.75 -14.80 15.60
C ASN A 464 14.17 -14.01 16.85
N ILE A 465 14.70 -14.68 17.88
CA ILE A 465 14.60 -14.21 19.28
C ILE A 465 15.28 -12.86 19.62
N MET A 466 16.19 -12.34 18.79
CA MET A 466 16.78 -11.01 18.99
C MET A 466 15.89 -9.87 18.52
N ILE A 467 14.88 -10.12 17.67
CA ILE A 467 13.85 -9.11 17.43
C ILE A 467 12.93 -9.17 18.65
N PRO A 468 12.90 -8.13 19.51
CA PRO A 468 12.24 -8.22 20.82
C PRO A 468 10.74 -7.91 20.70
N ARG A 469 10.10 -8.60 19.76
CA ARG A 469 8.71 -8.44 19.38
C ARG A 469 8.14 -9.84 19.14
N ALA A 470 7.13 -10.20 19.89
CA ALA A 470 6.73 -11.59 19.99
C ALA A 470 5.24 -11.73 20.20
N ILE A 471 4.72 -12.87 19.79
CA ILE A 471 3.44 -13.38 20.26
C ILE A 471 3.71 -14.78 20.78
N GLY A 472 3.63 -14.94 22.11
CA GLY A 472 3.66 -16.25 22.75
C GLY A 472 2.22 -16.70 23.01
N ALA A 473 1.83 -17.82 22.41
CA ALA A 473 0.44 -18.28 22.41
C ALA A 473 0.31 -19.78 22.70
N CYS A 474 -0.89 -20.17 23.11
CA CYS A 474 -1.25 -21.55 23.41
C CYS A 474 -1.33 -22.47 22.17
N ASN A 475 -1.36 -21.91 20.96
CA ASN A 475 -1.25 -22.62 19.67
C ASN A 475 -1.09 -21.64 18.50
N GLU A 476 -0.71 -22.16 17.34
CA GLU A 476 -0.54 -21.41 16.08
C GLU A 476 -1.80 -20.64 15.67
N LYS A 477 -3.00 -21.18 15.89
CA LYS A 477 -4.26 -20.52 15.50
C LYS A 477 -4.47 -19.22 16.28
N ILE A 478 -4.23 -19.24 17.59
CA ILE A 478 -4.26 -18.04 18.42
C ILE A 478 -3.08 -17.11 18.11
N ALA A 479 -1.87 -17.65 17.85
CA ALA A 479 -0.71 -16.86 17.49
C ALA A 479 -0.95 -16.03 16.22
N ASN A 480 -1.36 -16.70 15.14
CA ASN A 480 -1.57 -16.09 13.82
C ASN A 480 -2.69 -15.04 13.87
N ARG A 481 -3.78 -15.30 14.60
CA ARG A 481 -4.85 -14.30 14.77
C ARG A 481 -4.38 -13.03 15.46
N VAL A 482 -3.45 -13.12 16.42
CA VAL A 482 -2.85 -11.93 17.05
C VAL A 482 -1.80 -11.27 16.13
N VAL A 483 -1.07 -12.04 15.30
CA VAL A 483 -0.15 -11.50 14.27
C VAL A 483 -0.93 -10.66 13.25
N GLU A 484 -2.08 -11.13 12.79
CA GLU A 484 -3.01 -10.39 11.92
C GLU A 484 -3.42 -9.05 12.56
N LEU A 485 -4.04 -9.09 13.74
CA LEU A 485 -4.55 -7.92 14.46
C LEU A 485 -3.46 -6.88 14.78
N ILE A 486 -2.22 -7.32 15.06
CA ILE A 486 -1.09 -6.41 15.26
C ILE A 486 -0.57 -5.87 13.91
N ARG A 487 -0.48 -6.68 12.84
CA ARG A 487 -0.20 -6.20 11.46
C ARG A 487 -1.28 -5.25 10.92
N GLU A 488 -2.49 -5.30 11.48
CA GLU A 488 -3.60 -4.41 11.19
C GLU A 488 -3.43 -3.05 11.88
N ALA A 489 -3.14 -3.03 13.18
CA ALA A 489 -2.75 -1.81 13.90
C ALA A 489 -1.43 -1.21 13.36
N ASP A 490 -0.51 -2.05 12.89
CA ASP A 490 0.69 -1.70 12.13
C ASP A 490 0.42 -1.51 10.63
N GLN A 491 -0.85 -1.30 10.28
CA GLN A 491 -1.20 -0.44 9.16
C GLN A 491 -2.01 0.78 9.59
N ARG A 492 -1.70 1.37 10.75
CA ARG A 492 -2.33 2.61 11.22
C ARG A 492 -1.33 3.66 11.78
N ILE A 493 0.00 3.54 11.50
CA ILE A 493 1.00 4.58 11.82
C ILE A 493 1.89 5.10 10.64
N ILE A 494 2.56 4.28 9.80
CA ILE A 494 3.50 4.80 8.75
C ILE A 494 2.80 5.38 7.52
N GLU A 495 1.76 4.77 6.92
CA GLU A 495 0.99 5.59 5.98
C GLU A 495 0.35 6.73 6.77
N GLY A 496 0.02 6.62 8.07
CA GLY A 496 -0.34 7.75 8.94
C GLY A 496 0.74 8.85 9.07
N ALA A 497 2.01 8.56 8.77
CA ALA A 497 3.11 9.52 8.69
C ALA A 497 3.25 10.09 7.26
N ILE A 498 3.11 9.24 6.23
CA ILE A 498 3.01 9.67 4.83
C ILE A 498 1.71 10.47 4.60
N ASN A 499 0.70 10.22 5.41
CA ASN A 499 -0.61 10.87 5.49
C ASN A 499 -0.67 11.95 6.56
N SER A 500 0.40 12.16 7.32
CA SER A 500 0.52 13.29 8.23
C SER A 500 0.67 14.59 7.43
N ASN A 501 0.45 15.71 8.09
CA ASN A 501 0.65 17.02 7.49
C ASN A 501 2.16 17.31 7.40
N LYS A 502 2.72 17.20 6.19
CA LYS A 502 4.12 17.55 5.88
C LYS A 502 4.30 19.07 5.82
N ASN A 503 5.50 19.57 6.12
CA ASN A 503 5.82 21.00 6.05
C ASN A 503 6.27 21.39 4.63
N VAL A 504 5.30 21.38 3.70
CA VAL A 504 5.53 21.67 2.27
C VAL A 504 5.89 23.14 2.06
N LYS A 505 6.89 23.39 1.21
CA LYS A 505 7.24 24.72 0.67
C LYS A 505 7.50 24.60 -0.84
N CYS A 506 7.61 25.74 -1.51
CA CYS A 506 7.98 25.79 -2.92
C CYS A 506 9.47 26.16 -3.09
N LYS A 507 10.18 25.56 -4.05
CA LYS A 507 11.61 25.83 -4.34
C LYS A 507 11.85 27.14 -5.12
N GLY A 508 10.78 27.81 -5.56
CA GLY A 508 10.81 29.16 -6.12
C GLY A 508 9.64 29.48 -7.06
N ILE A 509 9.05 28.44 -7.64
CA ILE A 509 7.83 28.47 -8.48
C ILE A 509 6.77 27.61 -7.78
N GLU A 510 5.48 27.98 -7.86
CA GLU A 510 4.43 27.36 -7.02
C GLU A 510 4.30 25.83 -7.19
N TRP A 511 4.63 25.28 -8.36
CA TRP A 511 4.47 23.86 -8.66
C TRP A 511 5.66 22.97 -8.29
N ASP A 512 6.78 23.57 -7.90
CA ASP A 512 8.05 22.90 -7.56
C ASP A 512 8.22 22.85 -6.03
N LEU A 513 8.26 21.65 -5.43
CA LEU A 513 8.00 21.42 -4.00
C LEU A 513 9.21 20.85 -3.24
N VAL A 514 9.29 21.19 -1.95
CA VAL A 514 10.20 20.61 -0.94
C VAL A 514 9.46 20.33 0.37
N THR A 515 9.88 19.30 1.12
CA THR A 515 9.43 19.04 2.50
C THR A 515 10.63 19.01 3.47
N GLU A 516 10.35 18.81 4.76
CA GLU A 516 11.40 18.59 5.77
C GLU A 516 12.12 17.24 5.64
N TYR A 517 11.60 16.31 4.84
CA TYR A 517 12.16 14.98 4.66
C TYR A 517 13.27 14.95 3.60
N ASP A 518 13.14 15.71 2.52
CA ASP A 518 14.09 15.79 1.39
C ASP A 518 15.48 16.20 1.92
N ARG A 519 15.55 17.37 2.56
CA ARG A 519 16.76 17.90 3.23
C ARG A 519 17.32 16.92 4.28
N LYS A 520 16.45 16.26 5.07
CA LYS A 520 16.86 15.33 6.13
C LYS A 520 17.47 14.03 5.58
N ILE A 521 16.93 13.51 4.47
CA ILE A 521 17.47 12.33 3.79
C ILE A 521 18.82 12.69 3.17
N GLU A 522 18.93 13.83 2.48
CA GLU A 522 20.20 14.27 1.90
C GLU A 522 21.28 14.52 2.97
N ASP A 523 20.93 15.17 4.08
CA ASP A 523 21.84 15.39 5.22
C ASP A 523 22.38 14.08 5.82
N ASP A 524 21.52 13.09 6.02
CA ASP A 524 21.93 11.81 6.61
C ASP A 524 22.75 10.95 5.62
N LEU A 525 22.34 10.89 4.34
CA LEU A 525 23.11 10.25 3.28
C LEU A 525 24.49 10.88 3.12
N GLN A 526 24.57 12.21 2.97
CA GLN A 526 25.84 12.94 2.83
C GLN A 526 26.73 12.72 4.05
N LYS A 527 26.18 12.79 5.27
CA LYS A 527 26.92 12.56 6.53
C LYS A 527 27.45 11.14 6.64
N GLN A 528 26.64 10.12 6.38
CA GLN A 528 27.06 8.72 6.45
C GLN A 528 28.13 8.41 5.39
N LEU A 529 27.93 8.89 4.15
CA LEU A 529 28.92 8.74 3.08
C LEU A 529 30.21 9.50 3.37
N SER A 530 30.16 10.71 3.95
CA SER A 530 31.35 11.49 4.33
C SER A 530 32.17 10.82 5.44
N ASN A 531 31.53 10.14 6.39
CA ASN A 531 32.23 9.40 7.45
C ASN A 531 33.06 8.22 6.91
N ILE A 532 32.61 7.59 5.82
CA ILE A 532 33.29 6.45 5.19
C ILE A 532 34.27 6.92 4.09
N TYR A 533 33.88 7.96 3.35
CA TYR A 533 34.57 8.46 2.16
C TYR A 533 34.85 9.97 2.26
N PRO A 534 35.68 10.45 3.20
CA PRO A 534 35.87 11.88 3.49
C PRO A 534 36.56 12.70 2.38
N GLN A 535 36.96 12.05 1.28
CA GLN A 535 37.54 12.68 0.08
C GLN A 535 36.57 12.68 -1.11
N HIS A 536 35.38 12.09 -0.99
CA HIS A 536 34.37 12.11 -2.05
C HIS A 536 33.63 13.45 -2.07
N LYS A 537 33.21 13.85 -3.27
CA LYS A 537 32.38 15.04 -3.51
C LYS A 537 30.91 14.67 -3.55
N PHE A 538 30.06 15.69 -3.44
CA PHE A 538 28.61 15.56 -3.40
C PHE A 538 27.95 16.58 -4.33
N ILE A 539 26.95 16.14 -5.09
CA ILE A 539 25.97 16.97 -5.79
C ILE A 539 24.61 16.45 -5.35
N GLY A 540 23.96 17.16 -4.42
CA GLY A 540 22.59 16.90 -4.00
C GLY A 540 21.68 18.00 -4.49
N GLU A 541 20.43 17.65 -4.81
CA GLU A 541 19.40 18.60 -5.22
C GLU A 541 19.23 19.75 -4.21
N GLU A 542 18.90 19.41 -2.96
CA GLU A 542 18.54 20.36 -1.93
C GLU A 542 19.75 21.21 -1.51
N ALA A 543 20.95 20.64 -1.52
CA ALA A 543 22.18 21.39 -1.28
C ALA A 543 22.55 22.32 -2.44
N THR A 544 22.08 22.05 -3.67
CA THR A 544 22.25 22.88 -4.86
C THR A 544 21.24 24.04 -4.84
N ALA A 545 19.98 23.75 -4.54
CA ALA A 545 18.89 24.74 -4.43
C ALA A 545 19.18 25.80 -3.34
N GLU A 546 19.56 25.38 -2.12
CA GLU A 546 19.90 26.30 -1.02
C GLU A 546 21.00 27.29 -1.40
N LYS A 547 21.97 26.86 -2.21
CA LYS A 547 23.16 27.64 -2.58
C LYS A 547 22.99 28.38 -3.91
N ASN A 548 21.90 28.13 -4.63
CA ASN A 548 21.67 28.56 -6.01
C ASN A 548 22.91 28.31 -6.92
N PHE A 549 23.52 27.13 -6.77
CA PHE A 549 24.80 26.79 -7.41
C PHE A 549 25.02 25.27 -7.51
N THR A 550 24.97 24.73 -8.72
CA THR A 550 25.31 23.33 -9.02
C THR A 550 26.82 23.13 -9.05
N PRO A 551 27.42 22.27 -8.20
CA PRO A 551 28.86 22.03 -8.23
C PRO A 551 29.32 21.39 -9.55
N LYS A 552 30.38 21.93 -10.16
CA LYS A 552 30.93 21.39 -11.41
C LYS A 552 31.45 19.96 -11.23
N LEU A 553 30.87 19.01 -11.96
CA LEU A 553 31.31 17.62 -11.98
C LEU A 553 32.79 17.48 -12.40
N THR A 554 33.57 16.80 -11.55
CA THR A 554 35.02 16.60 -11.72
C THR A 554 35.37 15.13 -12.01
N ASN A 555 36.65 14.82 -12.14
CA ASN A 555 37.10 13.43 -12.31
C ASN A 555 37.18 12.66 -10.97
N GLU A 556 37.17 13.38 -9.84
CA GLU A 556 37.22 12.77 -8.51
C GLU A 556 35.89 12.08 -8.15
N PRO A 557 35.91 11.04 -7.28
CA PRO A 557 34.70 10.34 -6.86
C PRO A 557 33.63 11.30 -6.34
N THR A 558 32.50 11.34 -7.02
CA THR A 558 31.40 12.27 -6.76
C THR A 558 30.11 11.47 -6.60
N TRP A 559 29.47 11.56 -5.44
CA TRP A 559 28.11 11.09 -5.24
C TRP A 559 27.14 12.13 -5.79
N ILE A 560 26.21 11.71 -6.65
CA ILE A 560 25.08 12.52 -7.11
C ILE A 560 23.82 11.88 -6.50
N MET A 561 22.94 12.68 -5.88
CA MET A 561 21.76 12.15 -5.19
C MET A 561 20.54 13.03 -5.30
N ASP A 562 19.38 12.36 -5.42
CA ASP A 562 18.06 12.94 -5.18
C ASP A 562 17.53 12.28 -3.88
N PRO A 563 17.19 13.06 -2.84
CA PRO A 563 16.63 12.51 -1.62
C PRO A 563 15.20 11.97 -1.79
N ILE A 564 14.35 12.56 -2.64
CA ILE A 564 12.94 12.20 -2.87
C ILE A 564 12.54 12.59 -4.31
N ASP A 565 12.99 11.82 -5.30
CA ASP A 565 12.52 11.99 -6.68
C ASP A 565 11.00 11.77 -6.69
N GLY A 566 10.30 12.74 -7.29
CA GLY A 566 8.87 12.91 -7.17
C GLY A 566 8.42 13.45 -5.81
N THR A 567 9.03 14.52 -5.27
CA THR A 567 8.55 15.19 -4.04
C THR A 567 7.04 15.49 -4.08
N THR A 568 6.49 15.87 -5.24
CA THR A 568 5.03 16.01 -5.43
C THR A 568 4.28 14.70 -5.16
N ASN A 569 4.74 13.57 -5.68
CA ASN A 569 4.14 12.27 -5.37
C ASN A 569 4.26 11.93 -3.88
N PHE A 570 5.41 12.20 -3.25
CA PHE A 570 5.60 12.01 -1.81
C PHE A 570 4.63 12.88 -0.98
N VAL A 571 4.45 14.16 -1.33
CA VAL A 571 3.47 15.07 -0.71
C VAL A 571 2.06 14.48 -0.81
N HIS A 572 1.66 14.07 -2.02
CA HIS A 572 0.34 13.52 -2.34
C HIS A 572 0.16 12.03 -1.98
N ARG A 573 1.16 11.36 -1.39
CA ARG A 573 1.13 9.93 -1.02
C ARG A 573 0.99 8.96 -2.21
N PHE A 574 1.24 9.43 -3.43
CA PHE A 574 1.23 8.62 -4.65
C PHE A 574 2.40 7.61 -4.62
N PRO A 575 2.19 6.34 -5.01
CA PRO A 575 3.17 5.26 -4.77
C PRO A 575 4.49 5.41 -5.55
N HIS A 576 4.56 6.31 -6.52
CA HIS A 576 5.75 6.58 -7.32
C HIS A 576 6.65 7.66 -6.70
N THR A 577 7.48 7.31 -5.73
CA THR A 577 8.57 8.19 -5.28
C THR A 577 9.77 7.35 -4.87
N CYS A 578 10.99 7.87 -5.07
CA CYS A 578 12.21 7.11 -4.81
C CYS A 578 13.41 7.97 -4.41
N ILE A 579 14.35 7.35 -3.71
CA ILE A 579 15.67 7.93 -3.46
C ILE A 579 16.58 7.55 -4.63
N SER A 580 17.18 8.53 -5.32
CA SER A 580 18.18 8.33 -6.38
C SER A 580 19.59 8.51 -5.82
N LEU A 581 20.50 7.57 -6.06
CA LEU A 581 21.89 7.68 -5.62
C LEU A 581 22.86 7.06 -6.63
N ALA A 582 23.75 7.89 -7.17
CA ALA A 582 24.78 7.49 -8.12
C ALA A 582 26.19 7.81 -7.60
N LEU A 583 27.16 6.94 -7.90
CA LEU A 583 28.59 7.22 -7.72
C LEU A 583 29.25 7.38 -9.08
N LEU A 584 29.84 8.55 -9.32
CA LEU A 584 30.60 8.85 -10.52
C LEU A 584 32.10 8.92 -10.22
N ILE A 585 32.91 8.34 -11.11
CA ILE A 585 34.38 8.43 -11.08
C ILE A 585 34.85 8.72 -12.51
N ASN A 586 35.79 9.65 -12.70
CA ASN A 586 36.20 10.14 -14.03
C ASN A 586 34.99 10.59 -14.90
N LYS A 587 33.97 11.18 -14.27
CA LYS A 587 32.67 11.57 -14.86
C LYS A 587 31.82 10.43 -15.44
N ARG A 588 32.13 9.16 -15.14
CA ARG A 588 31.34 7.99 -15.55
C ARG A 588 30.60 7.42 -14.35
N THR A 589 29.34 7.04 -14.52
CA THR A 589 28.61 6.33 -13.46
C THR A 589 29.20 4.93 -13.28
N GLU A 590 29.63 4.63 -12.05
CA GLU A 590 30.19 3.35 -11.65
C GLU A 590 29.17 2.51 -10.86
N ILE A 591 28.29 3.17 -10.10
CA ILE A 591 27.18 2.59 -9.34
C ILE A 591 25.97 3.50 -9.50
N GLY A 592 24.79 2.92 -9.72
CA GLY A 592 23.50 3.61 -9.71
C GLY A 592 22.50 2.80 -8.88
N MET A 593 21.74 3.48 -8.01
CA MET A 593 20.73 2.89 -7.14
C MET A 593 19.50 3.80 -7.14
N VAL A 594 18.31 3.21 -7.25
CA VAL A 594 17.02 3.89 -7.17
C VAL A 594 16.11 3.07 -6.27
N TYR A 595 15.63 3.66 -5.18
CA TYR A 595 14.84 2.95 -4.17
C TYR A 595 13.46 3.56 -3.96
N ASN A 596 12.40 2.85 -4.37
CA ASN A 596 11.04 3.18 -4.00
C ASN A 596 10.66 2.45 -2.69
N PRO A 597 10.48 3.16 -1.55
CA PRO A 597 10.17 2.55 -0.26
C PRO A 597 8.71 2.10 -0.13
N LEU A 598 7.78 2.70 -0.87
CA LEU A 598 6.35 2.37 -0.86
C LEU A 598 6.10 1.03 -1.55
N MET A 599 6.61 0.88 -2.76
CA MET A 599 6.49 -0.34 -3.59
C MET A 599 7.55 -1.40 -3.25
N ARG A 600 8.53 -1.08 -2.38
CA ARG A 600 9.68 -1.93 -2.04
C ARG A 600 10.48 -2.37 -3.27
N GLN A 601 10.69 -1.44 -4.20
CA GLN A 601 11.46 -1.68 -5.42
C GLN A 601 12.84 -1.05 -5.27
N PHE A 602 13.87 -1.88 -5.07
CA PHE A 602 15.28 -1.48 -5.08
C PHE A 602 15.90 -1.85 -6.41
N PHE A 603 16.01 -0.86 -7.30
CA PHE A 603 16.75 -0.98 -8.54
C PHE A 603 18.22 -0.63 -8.30
N SER A 604 19.13 -1.43 -8.85
CA SER A 604 20.56 -1.20 -8.69
C SER A 604 21.35 -1.70 -9.91
N ALA A 605 22.42 -0.99 -10.24
CA ALA A 605 23.37 -1.39 -11.27
C ALA A 605 24.79 -0.98 -10.87
N LYS A 606 25.75 -1.75 -11.36
CA LYS A 606 27.18 -1.46 -11.25
C LYS A 606 27.84 -1.74 -12.59
N GLN A 607 28.77 -0.89 -13.00
CA GLN A 607 29.39 -0.97 -14.33
C GLN A 607 29.99 -2.36 -14.60
N ARG A 608 29.56 -2.98 -15.71
CA ARG A 608 29.87 -4.33 -16.19
C ARG A 608 29.48 -5.43 -15.20
N LYS A 609 28.31 -5.32 -14.57
CA LYS A 609 27.72 -6.31 -13.64
C LYS A 609 26.24 -6.61 -13.89
N GLY A 610 25.56 -5.87 -14.77
CA GLY A 610 24.13 -5.97 -14.99
C GLY A 610 23.32 -5.07 -14.05
N ALA A 611 22.06 -4.89 -14.41
CA ALA A 611 21.05 -4.22 -13.60
C ALA A 611 20.15 -5.24 -12.89
N PHE A 612 19.65 -4.88 -11.70
CA PHE A 612 18.87 -5.75 -10.83
C PHE A 612 17.71 -4.98 -10.18
N LEU A 613 16.55 -5.63 -10.06
CA LEU A 613 15.43 -5.23 -9.20
C LEU A 613 15.35 -6.22 -8.04
N ASN A 614 15.48 -5.75 -6.80
CA ASN A 614 15.45 -6.57 -5.58
C ASN A 614 16.44 -7.75 -5.61
N GLY A 615 17.57 -7.60 -6.32
CA GLY A 615 18.58 -8.64 -6.51
C GLY A 615 18.32 -9.61 -7.68
N HIS A 616 17.15 -9.56 -8.32
CA HIS A 616 16.85 -10.32 -9.54
C HIS A 616 17.30 -9.54 -10.78
N PRO A 617 17.99 -10.17 -11.75
CA PRO A 617 18.51 -9.47 -12.93
C PRO A 617 17.37 -9.02 -13.85
N ILE A 618 17.42 -7.77 -14.29
CA ILE A 618 16.44 -7.16 -15.22
C ILE A 618 17.05 -6.92 -16.61
N LYS A 619 16.18 -6.73 -17.61
CA LYS A 619 16.55 -6.40 -18.99
C LYS A 619 15.51 -5.49 -19.60
N THR A 620 15.94 -4.69 -20.57
CA THR A 620 15.04 -3.88 -21.38
C THR A 620 14.16 -4.70 -22.32
N SER A 621 13.09 -4.08 -22.80
CA SER A 621 12.19 -4.65 -23.81
C SER A 621 12.90 -4.91 -25.14
N LYS A 622 12.34 -5.82 -25.95
CA LYS A 622 12.82 -6.20 -27.28
C LYS A 622 12.02 -5.59 -28.43
N VAL A 623 11.01 -4.77 -28.14
CA VAL A 623 10.22 -4.08 -29.17
C VAL A 623 11.13 -3.17 -30.00
N THR A 624 10.99 -3.23 -31.32
CA THR A 624 11.79 -2.44 -32.27
C THR A 624 10.96 -1.49 -33.13
N ASP A 625 9.63 -1.60 -33.07
CA ASP A 625 8.69 -0.73 -33.77
C ASP A 625 8.11 0.30 -32.76
N LEU A 626 8.17 1.59 -33.10
CA LEU A 626 7.65 2.63 -32.21
C LEU A 626 6.11 2.55 -32.05
N SER A 627 5.38 2.05 -33.05
CA SER A 627 3.93 1.88 -32.98
C SER A 627 3.50 0.82 -31.97
N GLU A 628 4.34 -0.21 -31.76
CA GLU A 628 4.12 -1.27 -30.75
C GLU A 628 4.58 -0.86 -29.34
N SER A 629 5.12 0.35 -29.15
CA SER A 629 5.81 0.75 -27.92
C SER A 629 4.91 1.48 -26.90
N LEU A 630 5.07 1.18 -25.61
CA LEU A 630 4.55 1.99 -24.50
C LEU A 630 5.62 3.03 -24.11
N ILE A 631 5.30 4.31 -24.23
CA ILE A 631 6.24 5.41 -23.99
C ILE A 631 5.87 6.15 -22.69
N ALA A 632 6.86 6.71 -22.00
CA ALA A 632 6.64 7.63 -20.90
C ALA A 632 7.16 9.04 -21.20
N MET A 633 6.47 10.05 -20.70
CA MET A 633 6.90 11.45 -20.65
C MET A 633 6.15 12.19 -19.54
N GLU A 634 6.57 13.40 -19.20
CA GLU A 634 6.01 14.15 -18.06
C GLU A 634 5.37 15.49 -18.51
N PRO A 635 4.10 15.53 -18.97
CA PRO A 635 3.58 16.70 -19.69
C PRO A 635 3.33 17.95 -18.84
N TRP A 636 3.45 17.88 -17.51
CA TRP A 636 3.38 19.07 -16.65
C TRP A 636 4.57 20.02 -16.85
N ILE A 637 5.66 19.56 -17.49
CA ILE A 637 6.81 20.40 -17.90
C ILE A 637 6.35 21.58 -18.78
N ALA A 638 5.22 21.43 -19.49
CA ALA A 638 4.60 22.50 -20.26
C ALA A 638 4.18 23.73 -19.43
N LYS A 639 4.20 23.66 -18.09
CA LYS A 639 4.07 24.83 -17.20
C LYS A 639 5.21 25.85 -17.36
N ASP A 640 6.38 25.42 -17.80
CA ASP A 640 7.39 26.37 -18.29
C ASP A 640 7.15 26.66 -19.78
N SER A 641 6.90 27.93 -20.08
CA SER A 641 6.79 28.47 -21.44
C SER A 641 7.98 28.16 -22.36
N ASN A 642 9.17 27.86 -21.83
CA ASN A 642 10.32 27.41 -22.63
C ASN A 642 10.09 26.02 -23.26
N TYR A 643 9.29 25.17 -22.61
CA TYR A 643 9.06 23.77 -22.98
C TYR A 643 7.61 23.46 -23.38
N LEU A 644 6.66 24.38 -23.14
CA LEU A 644 5.25 24.28 -23.52
C LEU A 644 5.04 23.76 -24.94
N VAL A 645 5.64 24.43 -25.93
CA VAL A 645 5.41 24.14 -27.36
C VAL A 645 5.98 22.77 -27.75
N THR A 646 7.22 22.45 -27.36
CA THR A 646 7.86 21.16 -27.69
C THR A 646 7.20 20.00 -26.95
N THR A 647 6.84 20.19 -25.67
CA THR A 647 6.12 19.18 -24.88
C THR A 647 4.79 18.84 -25.54
N TYR A 648 4.00 19.84 -25.94
CA TYR A 648 2.70 19.62 -26.59
C TYR A 648 2.80 19.01 -27.99
N THR A 649 3.74 19.43 -28.84
CA THR A 649 3.88 18.83 -30.18
C THR A 649 4.45 17.42 -30.14
N ARG A 650 5.41 17.13 -29.27
CA ARG A 650 5.96 15.78 -29.06
C ARG A 650 4.93 14.85 -28.41
N MET A 651 4.17 15.34 -27.42
CA MET A 651 3.06 14.58 -26.84
C MET A 651 1.99 14.25 -27.88
N HIS A 652 1.57 15.21 -28.70
CA HIS A 652 0.64 14.94 -29.81
C HIS A 652 1.23 13.93 -30.80
N ALA A 653 2.53 13.99 -31.09
CA ALA A 653 3.18 13.02 -31.98
C ALA A 653 3.15 11.60 -31.38
N LEU A 654 3.51 11.44 -30.11
CA LEU A 654 3.45 10.17 -29.39
C LEU A 654 2.02 9.60 -29.31
N ILE A 655 1.00 10.46 -29.14
CA ILE A 655 -0.42 10.05 -29.16
C ILE A 655 -0.86 9.51 -30.54
N GLN A 656 -0.11 9.73 -31.62
CA GLN A 656 -0.45 9.21 -32.95
C GLN A 656 0.38 7.98 -33.36
N GLU A 657 1.62 7.87 -32.91
CA GLU A 657 2.60 6.91 -33.44
C GLU A 657 3.05 5.82 -32.43
N THR A 658 2.29 5.57 -31.35
CA THR A 658 2.64 4.61 -30.26
C THR A 658 1.42 3.81 -29.76
N HIS A 659 1.61 2.81 -28.90
CA HIS A 659 0.52 2.12 -28.20
C HIS A 659 -0.07 2.94 -27.03
N GLY A 660 0.70 3.85 -26.42
CA GLY A 660 0.26 4.55 -25.21
C GLY A 660 1.32 5.45 -24.58
N ILE A 661 0.85 6.38 -23.74
CA ILE A 661 1.70 7.26 -22.92
C ILE A 661 1.48 6.99 -21.43
N ARG A 662 2.55 7.04 -20.63
CA ARG A 662 2.55 7.07 -19.15
C ARG A 662 3.23 8.32 -18.62
N SER A 663 2.85 8.75 -17.43
CA SER A 663 3.45 9.86 -16.67
C SER A 663 3.37 9.51 -15.20
N LEU A 664 4.52 9.23 -14.59
CA LEU A 664 4.59 8.60 -13.27
C LEU A 664 4.91 9.61 -12.17
N GLY A 665 5.55 10.74 -12.50
CA GLY A 665 5.86 11.79 -11.55
C GLY A 665 7.27 11.72 -10.96
N THR A 666 8.18 10.97 -11.59
CA THR A 666 9.53 10.68 -11.08
C THR A 666 10.41 10.22 -12.24
N ALA A 667 11.58 10.83 -12.40
CA ALA A 667 12.47 10.55 -13.52
C ALA A 667 13.29 9.27 -13.32
N ALA A 668 13.88 9.08 -12.14
CA ALA A 668 14.74 7.96 -11.82
C ALA A 668 13.95 6.63 -11.82
N LEU A 669 12.73 6.63 -11.28
CA LEU A 669 11.87 5.44 -11.26
C LEU A 669 11.32 5.11 -12.65
N THR A 670 10.97 6.12 -13.46
CA THR A 670 10.50 5.89 -14.84
C THR A 670 11.63 5.31 -15.71
N MET A 671 12.87 5.79 -15.56
CA MET A 671 14.04 5.15 -16.17
C MET A 671 14.23 3.70 -15.69
N CYS A 672 13.93 3.39 -14.43
CA CYS A 672 13.99 2.03 -13.92
C CYS A 672 12.90 1.11 -14.52
N TYR A 673 11.70 1.64 -14.83
CA TYR A 673 10.69 0.89 -15.58
C TYR A 673 11.10 0.59 -17.02
N VAL A 674 11.83 1.50 -17.69
CA VAL A 674 12.47 1.20 -18.98
C VAL A 674 13.53 0.09 -18.82
N ALA A 675 14.36 0.16 -17.78
CA ALA A 675 15.40 -0.84 -17.51
C ALA A 675 14.86 -2.26 -17.24
N MET A 676 13.66 -2.41 -16.69
CA MET A 676 12.98 -3.71 -16.54
C MET A 676 12.08 -4.10 -17.71
N GLY A 677 12.06 -3.31 -18.79
CA GLY A 677 11.26 -3.59 -19.98
C GLY A 677 9.75 -3.44 -19.78
N ALA A 678 9.33 -2.69 -18.75
CA ALA A 678 7.93 -2.38 -18.48
C ALA A 678 7.41 -1.16 -19.29
N ILE A 679 8.34 -0.42 -19.91
CA ILE A 679 8.13 0.76 -20.76
C ILE A 679 9.23 0.70 -21.83
N GLU A 680 8.91 0.95 -23.10
CA GLU A 680 9.89 0.90 -24.19
C GLU A 680 10.84 2.11 -24.19
N ALA A 681 10.36 3.30 -23.88
CA ALA A 681 11.22 4.47 -23.67
C ALA A 681 10.59 5.56 -22.81
N TYR A 682 11.45 6.43 -22.29
CA TYR A 682 11.13 7.61 -21.51
C TYR A 682 11.76 8.86 -22.17
N HIS A 683 10.97 9.92 -22.33
CA HIS A 683 11.42 11.23 -22.78
C HIS A 683 11.15 12.29 -21.72
N VAL A 684 12.19 13.04 -21.32
CA VAL A 684 12.07 14.15 -20.38
C VAL A 684 13.11 15.24 -20.67
N GLU A 685 12.74 16.50 -20.43
CA GLU A 685 13.62 17.69 -20.45
C GLU A 685 13.38 18.48 -19.16
N SER A 686 14.18 19.51 -18.86
CA SER A 686 14.07 20.27 -17.59
C SER A 686 14.23 19.41 -16.32
N VAL A 687 15.12 18.42 -16.38
CA VAL A 687 15.59 17.63 -15.23
C VAL A 687 17.09 17.87 -15.01
N ASP A 688 17.60 17.45 -13.86
CA ASP A 688 18.98 17.70 -13.42
C ASP A 688 19.81 16.41 -13.36
N ALA A 689 21.07 16.52 -12.92
CA ALA A 689 21.97 15.37 -12.88
C ALA A 689 21.51 14.25 -11.91
N TRP A 690 20.79 14.58 -10.84
CA TRP A 690 20.37 13.63 -9.79
C TRP A 690 19.19 12.75 -10.19
N ASP A 691 18.24 13.30 -10.95
CA ASP A 691 17.14 12.58 -11.59
C ASP A 691 17.62 11.36 -12.40
N ILE A 692 18.71 11.54 -13.16
CA ILE A 692 19.05 10.61 -14.24
C ILE A 692 20.38 9.87 -14.07
N ALA A 693 21.30 10.32 -13.19
CA ALA A 693 22.63 9.71 -13.06
C ALA A 693 22.56 8.22 -12.68
N ALA A 694 21.63 7.84 -11.80
CA ALA A 694 21.42 6.45 -11.38
C ALA A 694 20.66 5.66 -12.46
N GLY A 695 19.51 6.19 -12.91
CA GLY A 695 18.66 5.57 -13.94
C GLY A 695 19.41 5.27 -15.24
N LYS A 696 20.34 6.15 -15.65
CA LYS A 696 21.18 5.97 -16.84
C LYS A 696 21.98 4.66 -16.80
N LEU A 697 22.73 4.42 -15.73
CA LEU A 697 23.52 3.18 -15.61
C LEU A 697 22.62 1.94 -15.48
N ILE A 698 21.46 2.08 -14.84
CA ILE A 698 20.49 0.98 -14.67
C ILE A 698 19.90 0.57 -16.03
N ILE A 699 19.62 1.50 -16.94
CA ILE A 699 19.22 1.18 -18.32
C ILE A 699 20.37 0.58 -19.14
N GLU A 700 21.57 1.18 -19.10
CA GLU A 700 22.72 0.71 -19.88
C GLU A 700 23.15 -0.72 -19.48
N GLU A 701 23.18 -1.03 -18.18
CA GLU A 701 23.49 -2.38 -17.68
C GLU A 701 22.32 -3.38 -17.84
N ALA A 702 21.09 -2.91 -18.11
CA ALA A 702 19.96 -3.75 -18.53
C ALA A 702 19.96 -4.07 -20.05
N GLY A 703 20.79 -3.36 -20.83
CA GLY A 703 20.92 -3.53 -22.29
C GLY A 703 20.22 -2.45 -23.14
N GLY A 704 19.69 -1.40 -22.52
CA GLY A 704 19.12 -0.24 -23.22
C GLY A 704 20.16 0.83 -23.57
N THR A 705 19.65 2.00 -23.98
CA THR A 705 20.46 3.17 -24.32
C THR A 705 19.86 4.45 -23.76
N VAL A 706 20.69 5.45 -23.50
CA VAL A 706 20.27 6.76 -22.97
C VAL A 706 21.07 7.84 -23.69
N ILE A 707 20.38 8.63 -24.52
CA ILE A 707 20.95 9.61 -25.45
C ILE A 707 20.33 11.00 -25.25
N ASP A 708 20.97 12.01 -25.83
CA ASP A 708 20.41 13.36 -25.94
C ASP A 708 19.30 13.43 -27.00
N THR A 709 18.29 14.28 -26.83
CA THR A 709 17.15 14.44 -27.76
C THR A 709 17.54 14.80 -29.20
N THR A 710 18.75 15.32 -29.44
CA THR A 710 19.29 15.54 -30.80
C THR A 710 19.73 14.25 -31.52
N GLY A 711 19.95 13.16 -30.78
CA GLY A 711 20.61 11.93 -31.20
C GLY A 711 22.08 11.81 -30.77
N GLY A 712 22.55 12.69 -29.87
CA GLY A 712 23.94 12.74 -29.41
C GLY A 712 24.23 11.99 -28.10
N GLU A 713 25.50 12.00 -27.67
CA GLU A 713 25.87 11.61 -26.30
C GLU A 713 25.24 12.60 -25.29
N LEU A 714 24.63 12.07 -24.22
CA LEU A 714 23.92 12.87 -23.24
C LEU A 714 24.88 13.64 -22.31
N ASP A 715 24.78 14.97 -22.27
CA ASP A 715 25.41 15.74 -21.18
C ASP A 715 24.58 15.61 -19.91
N LEU A 716 25.16 14.90 -18.93
CA LEU A 716 24.55 14.66 -17.62
C LEU A 716 24.30 15.95 -16.82
N MET A 717 25.01 17.04 -17.11
CA MET A 717 24.88 18.31 -16.36
C MET A 717 23.89 19.30 -16.99
N THR A 718 23.37 19.03 -18.20
CA THR A 718 22.27 19.77 -18.84
C THR A 718 21.40 18.82 -19.66
N PRO A 719 20.72 17.84 -19.03
CA PRO A 719 20.18 16.70 -19.74
C PRO A 719 18.88 16.98 -20.49
N ARG A 720 18.77 16.39 -21.69
CA ARG A 720 17.55 16.34 -22.52
C ARG A 720 17.42 14.90 -23.00
N VAL A 721 16.59 14.11 -22.34
CA VAL A 721 16.74 12.66 -22.33
C VAL A 721 15.82 11.98 -23.33
N ILE A 722 16.38 11.03 -24.07
CA ILE A 722 15.67 9.88 -24.62
C ILE A 722 16.33 8.63 -24.03
N ALA A 723 15.60 7.92 -23.18
CA ALA A 723 16.04 6.73 -22.46
C ALA A 723 15.22 5.54 -22.95
N ALA A 724 15.80 4.64 -23.75
CA ALA A 724 15.07 3.64 -24.52
C ALA A 724 15.58 2.21 -24.33
N CYS A 725 14.71 1.26 -24.60
CA CYS A 725 14.97 -0.17 -24.49
C CYS A 725 16.05 -0.68 -25.45
N ASN A 726 16.25 0.02 -26.58
CA ASN A 726 17.31 -0.17 -27.56
C ASN A 726 17.48 1.08 -28.44
N HIS A 727 18.55 1.12 -29.25
CA HIS A 727 18.82 2.23 -30.17
C HIS A 727 17.76 2.44 -31.26
N GLN A 728 17.08 1.39 -31.74
CA GLN A 728 16.12 1.54 -32.85
C GLN A 728 14.89 2.34 -32.42
N ILE A 729 14.41 2.14 -31.18
CA ILE A 729 13.36 2.98 -30.58
C ILE A 729 13.87 4.40 -30.32
N ALA A 730 15.11 4.55 -29.83
CA ALA A 730 15.71 5.85 -29.58
C ALA A 730 15.81 6.71 -30.86
N ASP A 731 16.31 6.12 -31.95
CA ASP A 731 16.48 6.78 -33.25
C ASP A 731 15.11 7.17 -33.86
N GLN A 732 14.10 6.31 -33.75
CA GLN A 732 12.72 6.61 -34.16
C GLN A 732 12.11 7.78 -33.37
N LEU A 733 12.33 7.86 -32.05
CA LEU A 733 11.88 8.97 -31.22
C LEU A 733 12.60 10.28 -31.56
N VAL A 734 13.91 10.23 -31.79
CA VAL A 734 14.72 11.37 -32.25
C VAL A 734 14.16 11.95 -33.55
N ASP A 735 13.85 11.12 -34.54
CA ASP A 735 13.28 11.59 -35.81
C ASP A 735 11.81 12.00 -35.68
N LEU A 736 11.01 11.35 -34.83
CA LEU A 736 9.64 11.78 -34.53
C LEU A 736 9.61 13.19 -33.92
N PHE A 737 10.46 13.45 -32.93
CA PHE A 737 10.53 14.75 -32.25
C PHE A 737 11.08 15.85 -33.16
N LYS A 738 12.11 15.58 -33.97
CA LYS A 738 12.57 16.52 -35.01
C LYS A 738 11.43 16.91 -35.96
N ASN A 739 10.61 15.95 -36.38
CA ASN A 739 9.44 16.20 -37.22
C ASN A 739 8.29 16.91 -36.49
N ALA A 740 8.14 16.73 -35.18
CA ALA A 740 7.13 17.42 -34.36
C ALA A 740 7.49 18.89 -34.10
N ASP A 741 8.76 19.14 -33.74
CA ASP A 741 9.29 20.47 -33.42
C ASP A 741 9.25 21.40 -34.65
N VAL A 742 9.67 20.92 -35.83
CA VAL A 742 9.60 21.71 -37.09
C VAL A 742 8.14 22.09 -37.42
N LYS A 743 7.19 21.16 -37.28
CA LYS A 743 5.75 21.43 -37.50
C LYS A 743 5.16 22.44 -36.50
N ALA A 744 5.82 22.68 -35.37
CA ALA A 744 5.42 23.73 -34.42
C ALA A 744 5.81 25.11 -34.95
N VAL A 745 7.08 25.25 -35.36
CA VAL A 745 7.67 26.50 -35.89
C VAL A 745 6.91 26.96 -37.14
N ASP A 746 6.65 26.07 -38.10
CA ASP A 746 5.96 26.39 -39.36
C ASP A 746 4.53 26.92 -39.16
N LYS A 747 3.89 26.62 -38.02
CA LYS A 747 2.51 27.03 -37.73
C LYS A 747 2.36 28.38 -37.02
N ASN A 748 3.46 29.04 -36.64
CA ASN A 748 3.44 30.20 -35.73
C ASN A 748 2.69 29.90 -34.41
N LEU A 749 2.81 28.67 -33.88
CA LEU A 749 2.40 28.36 -32.52
C LEU A 749 3.41 29.03 -31.57
N LYS A 750 3.01 30.17 -31.01
CA LYS A 750 3.75 31.00 -30.06
C LYS A 750 3.05 31.07 -28.73
#